data_AF-A0A3N5VJE8-F1
#
_entry.id   AF-A0A3N5VJE8-F1
#
_cell.length_a   1.000
_cell.length_b   1.000
_cell.length_c   1.000
_cell.angle_alpha   90.00
_cell.angle_beta   90.00
_cell.angle_gamma   90.00
#
_symmetry.space_group_name_H-M   'P 1'
#
loop_
_entity.id
_entity.type
_entity.pdbx_description
1 polymer ?
#
loop_
_entity_poly.entity_id
_entity_poly.type
_entity_poly.pdbx_seq_one_letter_code
_entity_poly.pdbx_strand_id
1 'polypeptide(L)'
;MRSRLLAIFAAAITALSLAPAQEQNSEIIQVSPDMFLRWYGHDDRTYFVQVSDPNDHLRKWTWATIIETGNDEDISYEVDGTADKGFFRLWFSDQPTTDPDGDDFDYDGLTNWDEVSTHQTNPLKWDSDDDGLPDDWEILHGLDPNDDGTTDPANGANGDPDGDGLINLDEYWYYADPNLADTDGDGLNDFDEVWVYYTYPDSTDTDWDGLDDFAEVFTYGTDPWNWDTDEDTLPDGDEVLIHSTDPTEMDTDGDWMWDDWELANNLDPTDAADGLLDADSDTLSNQLEFVFLDQGYDPFVANNAAAFPWANDPDWDGLTTQVEFVTHLTNPRQHDTDGDGMSDAWEIAQGFNAKVNNLKAGPANQHPDADPDGDGLTNGEESGLGTNPNDPDTDGDGVDDKTENDQGSNPNDPNDSQPPPNGTIPVDVDFGDTSGSHSEKYRVQLTPLEGDPGGVRFRTNRQYGQPQTDTFHLPKGAKYQVELIHIGTSPRYRGTPKPDYDYTLSINSGGNDPACAAIVDDPQGIMGGHNESNSFFAQGKTADLYIALMTSETVATLPTDRKRKKVGVGEEVNLTLTPSSLPSPTWALAGTPGTSALNPLTGISSVLTAGERACTPSTEATINGVTVKIDFEVVEPDGVVMEQEPGTGIWHIQGKGSAGFKGRPYFAPFDVSFKYIEIREDTCVGTGTGYFLGDTGQVHPLGQWIGVVEGDAAKPSKGDGVDTIKTGANNPPFSAGTFEWPIPWQFRVGGGAAKTFATVTHQETMEATGRTTMAKGGHSVSKELNDPSSNF
;
A
#
# COMPACT_ATOMS: atom_id res chain seq x y z
N MET A 1 48.20 3.88 -9.70
CA MET A 1 49.42 4.35 -10.42
C MET A 1 49.98 3.21 -11.28
N ARG A 2 50.94 3.43 -12.20
CA ARG A 2 51.49 2.34 -13.05
C ARG A 2 52.84 1.86 -12.52
N SER A 3 52.84 0.98 -11.52
CA SER A 3 54.03 0.21 -11.14
C SER A 3 54.38 -0.82 -12.23
N ARG A 4 55.66 -1.06 -12.51
CA ARG A 4 56.09 -2.06 -13.50
C ARG A 4 57.20 -2.96 -12.93
N LEU A 5 56.96 -4.26 -12.99
CA LEU A 5 57.89 -5.31 -12.54
C LEU A 5 58.98 -5.59 -13.59
N LEU A 6 60.26 -5.68 -13.18
CA LEU A 6 61.37 -6.05 -14.06
C LEU A 6 62.07 -7.37 -13.61
N ALA A 7 61.98 -8.39 -14.48
CA ALA A 7 62.74 -9.66 -14.64
C ALA A 7 63.45 -10.39 -13.46
N ILE A 8 63.14 -11.70 -13.35
CA ILE A 8 63.74 -12.74 -12.48
C ILE A 8 65.01 -13.36 -13.13
N PHE A 9 66.16 -13.45 -12.44
CA PHE A 9 67.31 -14.26 -12.91
C PHE A 9 68.09 -15.00 -11.80
N ALA A 10 68.50 -16.24 -12.10
CA ALA A 10 69.24 -17.15 -11.23
C ALA A 10 70.73 -17.28 -11.64
N ALA A 11 71.65 -17.34 -10.68
CA ALA A 11 73.06 -17.62 -10.91
C ALA A 11 73.38 -19.13 -10.79
N ALA A 12 73.36 -19.88 -11.90
CA ALA A 12 74.27 -21.03 -12.19
C ALA A 12 73.97 -21.71 -13.56
N ILE A 13 75.03 -22.08 -14.27
CA ILE A 13 75.10 -22.49 -15.68
C ILE A 13 74.55 -23.91 -15.97
N THR A 14 73.57 -24.08 -16.89
CA THR A 14 73.57 -24.93 -18.12
C THR A 14 72.15 -25.18 -18.65
N ALA A 15 72.03 -25.17 -19.98
CA ALA A 15 70.82 -25.20 -20.80
C ALA A 15 69.67 -26.16 -20.37
N LEU A 16 68.46 -25.60 -20.21
CA LEU A 16 67.22 -26.22 -20.68
C LEU A 16 66.15 -25.15 -20.94
N SER A 17 65.52 -25.22 -22.12
CA SER A 17 64.59 -24.23 -22.66
C SER A 17 63.19 -24.34 -22.06
N LEU A 18 62.61 -23.21 -21.64
CA LEU A 18 61.17 -22.92 -21.70
C LEU A 18 61.00 -21.43 -22.09
N ALA A 19 60.11 -21.17 -23.04
CA ALA A 19 59.98 -19.90 -23.76
C ALA A 19 59.36 -18.77 -22.92
N PRO A 20 59.76 -17.49 -23.10
CA PRO A 20 59.09 -16.38 -22.44
C PRO A 20 57.90 -15.89 -23.30
N ALA A 21 56.76 -15.70 -22.65
CA ALA A 21 55.75 -14.76 -23.11
C ALA A 21 56.35 -13.34 -23.03
N GLN A 22 56.13 -12.57 -24.08
CA GLN A 22 56.75 -11.29 -24.35
C GLN A 22 55.91 -10.18 -23.71
N GLU A 23 56.38 -9.57 -22.62
CA GLU A 23 55.92 -8.25 -22.14
C GLU A 23 57.04 -7.22 -22.28
N GLN A 24 56.64 -5.98 -22.62
CA GLN A 24 57.51 -4.95 -23.21
C GLN A 24 58.33 -4.15 -22.18
N ASN A 25 59.54 -3.79 -22.60
CA ASN A 25 60.58 -2.96 -21.95
C ASN A 25 61.44 -3.67 -20.88
N SER A 26 62.34 -4.53 -21.34
CA SER A 26 63.38 -5.16 -20.52
C SER A 26 64.76 -4.57 -20.79
N GLU A 27 65.50 -4.14 -19.76
CA GLU A 27 66.97 -4.03 -19.81
C GLU A 27 67.63 -5.28 -19.22
N ILE A 28 68.82 -5.62 -19.73
CA ILE A 28 69.56 -6.84 -19.40
C ILE A 28 70.32 -6.61 -18.08
N ILE A 29 69.91 -7.27 -16.99
CA ILE A 29 70.65 -7.30 -15.73
C ILE A 29 71.74 -8.37 -15.81
N GLN A 30 73.01 -7.95 -15.72
CA GLN A 30 74.17 -8.85 -15.77
C GLN A 30 74.68 -9.09 -14.35
N VAL A 31 74.35 -10.25 -13.74
CA VAL A 31 74.92 -10.64 -12.44
C VAL A 31 76.36 -11.12 -12.68
N SER A 32 77.35 -10.34 -12.21
CA SER A 32 78.77 -10.72 -12.32
C SER A 32 79.12 -11.76 -11.24
N PRO A 33 80.27 -12.47 -11.36
CA PRO A 33 80.78 -13.38 -10.32
C PRO A 33 81.10 -12.69 -8.98
N ASP A 34 80.98 -11.36 -8.91
CA ASP A 34 81.46 -10.51 -7.83
C ASP A 34 80.30 -9.92 -6.98
N MET A 35 79.06 -10.44 -7.11
CA MET A 35 77.89 -10.09 -6.28
C MET A 35 77.33 -8.65 -6.41
N PHE A 36 77.44 -8.00 -7.57
CA PHE A 36 76.82 -6.69 -7.80
C PHE A 36 75.50 -6.78 -8.58
N LEU A 37 74.43 -6.14 -8.07
CA LEU A 37 73.23 -5.82 -8.84
C LEU A 37 73.50 -4.55 -9.67
N ARG A 38 73.15 -4.55 -10.96
CA ARG A 38 73.37 -3.40 -11.85
C ARG A 38 72.17 -3.13 -12.75
N TRP A 39 71.77 -1.87 -12.85
CA TRP A 39 70.71 -1.40 -13.74
C TRP A 39 71.00 0.03 -14.20
N TYR A 40 70.37 0.47 -15.29
CA TYR A 40 70.40 1.87 -15.70
C TYR A 40 69.33 2.66 -14.94
N GLY A 41 69.75 3.63 -14.14
CA GLY A 41 68.86 4.51 -13.39
C GLY A 41 68.44 5.70 -14.23
N HIS A 42 67.13 5.94 -14.38
CA HIS A 42 66.58 7.10 -15.08
C HIS A 42 66.39 8.28 -14.13
N ASP A 43 66.75 9.49 -14.57
CA ASP A 43 66.70 10.71 -13.75
C ASP A 43 65.31 11.10 -13.22
N ASP A 44 64.25 10.55 -13.80
CA ASP A 44 62.85 10.75 -13.41
C ASP A 44 62.27 9.66 -12.49
N ARG A 45 63.14 8.79 -11.92
CA ARG A 45 62.70 7.65 -11.11
C ARG A 45 63.44 7.47 -9.80
N THR A 46 62.71 6.99 -8.80
CA THR A 46 63.27 6.43 -7.56
C THR A 46 63.14 4.92 -7.59
N TYR A 47 64.17 4.22 -7.14
CA TYR A 47 64.30 2.77 -7.20
C TYR A 47 64.37 2.16 -5.81
N PHE A 48 63.68 1.03 -5.65
CA PHE A 48 63.63 0.23 -4.43
C PHE A 48 63.97 -1.22 -4.78
N VAL A 49 64.63 -1.94 -3.88
CA VAL A 49 65.11 -3.30 -4.14
C VAL A 49 64.54 -4.28 -3.12
N GLN A 50 63.93 -5.37 -3.59
CA GLN A 50 63.61 -6.53 -2.75
C GLN A 50 64.57 -7.70 -3.05
N VAL A 51 64.85 -8.49 -2.02
CA VAL A 51 65.70 -9.67 -2.07
C VAL A 51 64.89 -10.88 -1.58
N SER A 52 64.96 -11.99 -2.31
CA SER A 52 64.32 -13.24 -1.88
C SER A 52 65.15 -13.96 -0.82
N ASP A 53 64.52 -14.65 0.13
CA ASP A 53 65.23 -15.58 1.02
C ASP A 53 65.87 -16.72 0.19
N PRO A 54 67.19 -16.91 0.26
CA PRO A 54 67.90 -17.93 -0.52
C PRO A 54 67.52 -19.38 -0.16
N ASN A 55 66.86 -19.60 0.97
CA ASN A 55 66.48 -20.93 1.48
C ASN A 55 64.98 -21.23 1.33
N ASP A 56 64.14 -20.27 0.93
CA ASP A 56 62.68 -20.39 0.96
C ASP A 56 62.03 -20.48 -0.43
N HIS A 57 62.77 -20.93 -1.44
CA HIS A 57 62.19 -21.27 -2.76
C HIS A 57 61.36 -20.12 -3.39
N LEU A 58 61.77 -18.85 -3.23
CA LEU A 58 61.08 -17.64 -3.73
C LEU A 58 59.77 -17.25 -3.02
N ARG A 59 59.45 -17.83 -1.87
CA ARG A 59 58.21 -17.52 -1.16
C ARG A 59 58.33 -16.27 -0.30
N LYS A 60 59.41 -16.14 0.49
CA LYS A 60 59.68 -14.95 1.28
C LYS A 60 60.57 -13.92 0.55
N TRP A 61 60.17 -12.65 0.59
CA TRP A 61 60.89 -11.49 0.07
C TRP A 61 61.04 -10.44 1.19
N THR A 62 62.15 -9.72 1.18
CA THR A 62 62.42 -8.63 2.14
C THR A 62 62.95 -7.42 1.38
N TRP A 63 62.61 -6.21 1.80
CA TRP A 63 63.18 -5.01 1.25
C TRP A 63 64.63 -4.87 1.67
N ALA A 64 65.49 -4.56 0.71
CA ALA A 64 66.82 -4.08 1.02
C ALA A 64 66.69 -2.64 1.49
N THR A 65 67.43 -2.27 2.52
CA THR A 65 67.46 -0.91 3.09
C THR A 65 68.23 0.05 2.17
N ILE A 66 67.70 0.26 0.97
CA ILE A 66 68.30 1.01 -0.13
C ILE A 66 67.18 1.66 -0.92
N ILE A 67 67.29 2.97 -1.08
CA ILE A 67 66.44 3.78 -1.94
C ILE A 67 67.37 4.67 -2.75
N GLU A 68 67.23 4.66 -4.08
CA GLU A 68 68.15 5.39 -4.97
C GLU A 68 67.38 6.19 -6.02
N THR A 69 67.69 7.48 -6.15
CA THR A 69 67.24 8.27 -7.30
C THR A 69 68.09 7.95 -8.51
N GLY A 70 67.45 7.69 -9.66
CA GLY A 70 68.18 7.56 -10.90
C GLY A 70 68.80 8.88 -11.32
N ASN A 71 69.88 8.80 -12.12
CA ASN A 71 70.65 9.96 -12.59
C ASN A 71 71.10 9.79 -14.05
N ASP A 72 70.35 9.05 -14.87
CA ASP A 72 70.70 8.64 -16.23
C ASP A 72 72.09 7.95 -16.33
N GLU A 73 72.42 7.12 -15.33
CA GLU A 73 73.68 6.39 -15.25
C GLU A 73 73.52 4.93 -14.78
N ASP A 74 74.56 4.12 -15.01
CA ASP A 74 74.60 2.75 -14.50
C ASP A 74 74.74 2.78 -12.97
N ILE A 75 73.70 2.36 -12.26
CA ILE A 75 73.72 2.16 -10.82
C ILE A 75 74.21 0.75 -10.53
N SER A 76 75.12 0.62 -9.56
CA SER A 76 75.63 -0.67 -9.10
C SER A 76 75.58 -0.77 -7.59
N TYR A 77 74.94 -1.82 -7.09
CA TYR A 77 74.84 -2.11 -5.66
C TYR A 77 75.61 -3.39 -5.30
N GLU A 78 76.43 -3.31 -4.25
CA GLU A 78 77.18 -4.46 -3.70
C GLU A 78 76.26 -5.25 -2.78
N VAL A 79 75.88 -6.47 -3.17
CA VAL A 79 75.11 -7.36 -2.31
C VAL A 79 76.07 -7.96 -1.28
N ASP A 80 75.76 -7.87 0.01
CA ASP A 80 76.65 -8.37 1.06
C ASP A 80 76.86 -9.90 0.94
N GLY A 81 78.11 -10.33 1.15
CA GLY A 81 78.75 -11.58 0.73
C GLY A 81 78.21 -12.91 1.31
N THR A 82 76.97 -12.96 1.80
CA THR A 82 76.44 -14.12 2.55
C THR A 82 75.36 -14.92 1.81
N ALA A 83 74.75 -14.37 0.76
CA ALA A 83 73.70 -15.06 -0.01
C ALA A 83 74.26 -15.64 -1.31
N ASP A 84 74.82 -16.85 -1.26
CA ASP A 84 75.30 -17.56 -2.46
C ASP A 84 74.18 -17.85 -3.50
N LYS A 85 72.88 -17.63 -3.19
CA LYS A 85 71.72 -17.98 -4.04
C LYS A 85 70.44 -17.16 -3.76
N GLY A 86 70.36 -15.87 -4.10
CA GLY A 86 69.13 -15.06 -4.01
C GLY A 86 68.61 -14.57 -5.36
N PHE A 87 67.32 -14.21 -5.44
CA PHE A 87 66.73 -13.45 -6.53
C PHE A 87 66.42 -12.03 -6.06
N PHE A 88 66.37 -11.08 -6.99
CA PHE A 88 66.13 -9.67 -6.71
C PHE A 88 64.94 -9.18 -7.51
N ARG A 89 64.17 -8.24 -6.95
CA ARG A 89 63.18 -7.44 -7.67
C ARG A 89 63.59 -5.98 -7.56
N LEU A 90 63.48 -5.28 -8.68
CA LEU A 90 63.65 -3.84 -8.74
C LEU A 90 62.27 -3.21 -8.94
N TRP A 91 61.88 -2.38 -7.98
CA TRP A 91 60.68 -1.56 -8.00
C TRP A 91 61.08 -0.13 -8.29
N PHE A 92 60.17 0.66 -8.87
CA PHE A 92 60.42 2.07 -9.11
C PHE A 92 59.15 2.90 -9.08
N SER A 93 59.32 4.18 -8.76
CA SER A 93 58.31 5.22 -8.85
C SER A 93 58.73 6.25 -9.88
N ASP A 94 57.79 6.74 -10.70
CA ASP A 94 57.99 7.89 -11.60
C ASP A 94 57.76 9.24 -10.86
N GLN A 95 57.67 9.22 -9.52
CA GLN A 95 57.47 10.42 -8.70
C GLN A 95 58.81 11.16 -8.52
N PRO A 96 58.88 12.44 -8.92
CA PRO A 96 60.09 13.24 -8.73
C PRO A 96 60.28 13.55 -7.24
N THR A 97 61.45 13.22 -6.71
CA THR A 97 61.82 13.48 -5.31
C THR A 97 63.22 14.08 -5.21
N THR A 98 63.45 14.86 -4.15
CA THR A 98 64.79 15.31 -3.74
C THR A 98 65.24 14.70 -2.41
N ASP A 99 64.36 13.97 -1.74
CA ASP A 99 64.58 13.32 -0.44
C ASP A 99 63.79 12.00 -0.41
N PRO A 100 64.25 10.98 -1.17
CA PRO A 100 63.50 9.73 -1.34
C PRO A 100 63.31 8.97 -0.03
N ASP A 101 64.15 9.21 0.98
CA ASP A 101 64.08 8.57 2.28
C ASP A 101 62.96 9.17 3.15
N GLY A 102 62.82 10.50 3.13
CA GLY A 102 61.85 11.23 3.95
C GLY A 102 60.49 11.49 3.29
N ASP A 103 60.37 11.23 1.98
CA ASP A 103 59.09 11.28 1.29
C ASP A 103 58.23 10.04 1.59
N ASP A 104 56.92 10.22 1.47
CA ASP A 104 55.86 9.21 1.60
C ASP A 104 55.15 9.15 0.24
N PHE A 105 55.29 8.03 -0.47
CA PHE A 105 54.93 7.93 -1.89
C PHE A 105 53.52 7.42 -2.16
N ASP A 106 52.95 6.65 -1.24
CA ASP A 106 51.58 6.13 -1.29
C ASP A 106 50.61 6.89 -0.37
N TYR A 107 51.14 7.78 0.47
CA TYR A 107 50.41 8.70 1.34
C TYR A 107 49.65 8.00 2.47
N ASP A 108 50.23 6.93 3.01
CA ASP A 108 49.70 6.26 4.20
C ASP A 108 50.20 6.86 5.51
N GLY A 109 51.21 7.74 5.49
CA GLY A 109 51.76 8.37 6.68
C GLY A 109 53.07 7.75 7.19
N LEU A 110 53.56 6.70 6.56
CA LEU A 110 54.91 6.17 6.75
C LEU A 110 55.87 6.78 5.73
N THR A 111 57.13 7.01 6.14
CA THR A 111 58.15 7.42 5.17
C THR A 111 58.66 6.20 4.42
N ASN A 112 59.01 6.38 3.14
CA ASN A 112 59.59 5.32 2.31
C ASN A 112 60.76 4.60 3.00
N TRP A 113 61.59 5.34 3.77
CA TRP A 113 62.69 4.76 4.52
C TRP A 113 62.20 3.91 5.69
N ASP A 114 61.22 4.36 6.47
CA ASP A 114 60.68 3.60 7.60
C ASP A 114 60.02 2.30 7.13
N GLU A 115 59.30 2.34 6.03
CA GLU A 115 58.71 1.16 5.39
C GLU A 115 59.77 0.12 5.01
N VAL A 116 60.78 0.49 4.22
CA VAL A 116 61.78 -0.49 3.75
C VAL A 116 62.79 -0.90 4.82
N SER A 117 63.03 -0.07 5.85
CA SER A 117 64.09 -0.30 6.83
C SER A 117 63.61 -0.84 8.17
N THR A 118 62.38 -0.50 8.57
CA THR A 118 61.83 -0.86 9.88
C THR A 118 60.69 -1.86 9.75
N HIS A 119 59.70 -1.56 8.91
CA HIS A 119 58.43 -2.32 8.88
C HIS A 119 58.37 -3.41 7.81
N GLN A 120 59.27 -3.36 6.82
CA GLN A 120 59.28 -4.26 5.66
C GLN A 120 58.02 -4.20 4.78
N THR A 121 57.27 -3.10 4.84
CA THR A 121 56.12 -2.77 4.00
C THR A 121 56.53 -2.22 2.64
N ASN A 122 55.59 -2.08 1.72
CA ASN A 122 55.79 -1.69 0.34
C ASN A 122 55.59 -0.18 0.14
N PRO A 123 56.66 0.60 -0.11
CA PRO A 123 56.65 2.07 -0.15
C PRO A 123 55.99 2.70 -1.38
N LEU A 124 55.12 1.95 -2.04
CA LEU A 124 54.37 2.36 -3.23
C LEU A 124 52.91 1.91 -3.14
N LYS A 125 52.48 1.40 -1.99
CA LYS A 125 51.17 0.82 -1.73
C LYS A 125 50.83 0.97 -0.24
N TRP A 126 49.83 1.82 0.03
CA TRP A 126 49.30 2.18 1.36
C TRP A 126 48.80 1.02 2.26
N ASP A 127 48.67 -0.16 1.68
CA ASP A 127 48.21 -1.42 2.29
C ASP A 127 49.17 -2.41 1.66
N SER A 128 50.01 -3.12 2.40
CA SER A 128 51.09 -3.92 1.81
C SER A 128 50.65 -5.32 1.36
N ASP A 129 49.69 -5.92 2.05
CA ASP A 129 49.27 -7.31 1.86
C ASP A 129 47.94 -7.52 1.12
N ASP A 130 47.28 -6.43 0.70
CA ASP A 130 46.03 -6.35 -0.07
C ASP A 130 44.77 -6.77 0.71
N ASP A 131 44.74 -6.61 2.03
CA ASP A 131 43.59 -7.02 2.85
C ASP A 131 42.58 -5.90 3.15
N GLY A 132 42.96 -4.64 2.90
CA GLY A 132 42.14 -3.44 3.07
C GLY A 132 42.46 -2.59 4.30
N LEU A 133 43.38 -3.01 5.17
CA LEU A 133 43.91 -2.22 6.28
C LEU A 133 45.14 -1.41 5.84
N PRO A 134 45.29 -0.13 6.26
CA PRO A 134 46.49 0.63 5.98
C PRO A 134 47.70 0.20 6.82
N ASP A 135 48.89 0.23 6.21
CA ASP A 135 50.13 -0.16 6.87
C ASP A 135 50.40 0.66 8.16
N ASP A 136 50.16 1.97 8.11
CA ASP A 136 50.39 2.88 9.22
C ASP A 136 49.46 2.59 10.41
N TRP A 137 48.20 2.28 10.13
CA TRP A 137 47.18 1.97 11.11
C TRP A 137 47.47 0.64 11.79
N GLU A 138 47.81 -0.40 11.04
CA GLU A 138 48.18 -1.70 11.59
C GLU A 138 49.40 -1.58 12.51
N ILE A 139 50.43 -0.83 12.09
CA ILE A 139 51.61 -0.57 12.93
C ILE A 139 51.25 0.19 14.21
N LEU A 140 50.39 1.20 14.10
CA LEU A 140 49.95 2.02 15.24
C LEU A 140 49.28 1.15 16.31
N HIS A 141 48.47 0.19 15.88
CA HIS A 141 47.73 -0.74 16.74
C HIS A 141 48.45 -2.08 16.96
N GLY A 142 49.73 -2.18 16.57
CA GLY A 142 50.57 -3.34 16.88
C GLY A 142 50.25 -4.63 16.11
N LEU A 143 49.50 -4.53 15.01
CA LEU A 143 49.27 -5.59 14.02
C LEU A 143 50.48 -5.70 13.06
N ASP A 144 50.54 -6.77 12.27
CA ASP A 144 51.59 -6.99 11.26
C ASP A 144 51.09 -6.61 9.85
N PRO A 145 51.52 -5.47 9.26
CA PRO A 145 51.04 -4.97 7.96
C PRO A 145 51.46 -5.80 6.74
N ASN A 146 52.01 -6.99 6.96
CA ASN A 146 52.42 -7.91 5.90
C ASN A 146 51.73 -9.28 6.03
N ASP A 147 50.64 -9.35 6.79
CA ASP A 147 49.91 -10.57 7.10
C ASP A 147 48.38 -10.36 7.04
N ASP A 148 47.81 -10.67 5.87
CA ASP A 148 46.38 -10.60 5.49
C ASP A 148 45.44 -11.54 6.29
N GLY A 149 45.86 -11.96 7.48
CA GLY A 149 45.20 -12.97 8.32
C GLY A 149 45.57 -14.40 7.96
N THR A 150 46.44 -14.64 6.98
CA THR A 150 46.80 -16.01 6.57
C THR A 150 47.82 -16.68 7.50
N THR A 151 48.67 -15.91 8.19
CA THR A 151 49.63 -16.42 9.18
C THR A 151 49.07 -16.34 10.59
N ASP A 152 48.61 -15.16 11.01
CA ASP A 152 47.87 -14.92 12.24
C ASP A 152 46.54 -14.25 11.92
N PRO A 153 45.40 -14.93 12.15
CA PRO A 153 44.08 -14.35 11.87
C PRO A 153 43.80 -13.03 12.57
N ALA A 154 44.51 -12.70 13.66
CA ALA A 154 44.36 -11.43 14.37
C ALA A 154 44.88 -10.21 13.59
N ASN A 155 45.79 -10.39 12.62
CA ASN A 155 46.32 -9.27 11.84
C ASN A 155 45.39 -8.88 10.70
N GLY A 156 44.71 -9.85 10.08
CA GLY A 156 43.93 -9.56 8.88
C GLY A 156 42.67 -8.74 9.13
N ALA A 157 42.10 -8.16 8.08
CA ALA A 157 40.87 -7.37 8.09
C ALA A 157 39.63 -8.02 8.77
N ASN A 158 39.59 -9.36 8.89
CA ASN A 158 38.53 -10.08 9.62
C ASN A 158 38.98 -10.60 11.01
N GLY A 159 40.14 -10.14 11.48
CA GLY A 159 40.63 -10.37 12.83
C GLY A 159 39.78 -9.66 13.86
N ASP A 160 39.79 -10.19 15.08
CA ASP A 160 39.09 -9.69 16.27
C ASP A 160 40.02 -10.00 17.47
N PRO A 161 41.06 -9.17 17.68
CA PRO A 161 42.14 -9.46 18.62
C PRO A 161 41.73 -9.37 20.10
N ASP A 162 40.80 -8.48 20.45
CA ASP A 162 40.32 -8.27 21.82
C ASP A 162 39.04 -9.07 22.15
N GLY A 163 38.33 -9.57 21.15
CA GLY A 163 37.23 -10.51 21.28
C GLY A 163 35.89 -9.86 21.60
N ASP A 164 35.68 -8.59 21.24
CA ASP A 164 34.41 -7.87 21.44
C ASP A 164 33.37 -8.19 20.33
N GLY A 165 33.84 -8.66 19.18
CA GLY A 165 33.05 -9.06 18.02
C GLY A 165 33.01 -8.04 16.88
N LEU A 166 33.63 -6.88 17.03
CA LEU A 166 33.99 -5.96 15.96
C LEU A 166 35.28 -6.47 15.30
N ILE A 167 35.40 -6.29 13.97
CA ILE A 167 36.58 -6.76 13.25
C ILE A 167 37.53 -5.59 12.96
N ASN A 168 38.82 -5.86 12.82
CA ASN A 168 39.86 -4.86 12.51
C ASN A 168 39.44 -3.86 11.41
N LEU A 169 38.81 -4.36 10.34
CA LEU A 169 38.37 -3.49 9.26
C LEU A 169 37.30 -2.50 9.73
N ASP A 170 36.31 -2.95 10.49
CA ASP A 170 35.28 -2.09 11.04
C ASP A 170 35.88 -1.15 12.09
N GLU A 171 36.77 -1.63 12.95
CA GLU A 171 37.47 -0.79 13.94
C GLU A 171 38.23 0.35 13.28
N TYR A 172 38.93 0.09 12.17
CA TYR A 172 39.55 1.12 11.34
C TYR A 172 38.54 2.17 10.84
N TRP A 173 37.35 1.76 10.41
CA TRP A 173 36.32 2.68 9.90
C TRP A 173 35.63 3.49 11.01
N TYR A 174 35.55 2.93 12.21
CA TYR A 174 34.84 3.51 13.36
C TYR A 174 35.76 4.13 14.41
N TYR A 175 37.07 4.21 14.13
CA TYR A 175 38.09 4.79 15.02
C TYR A 175 38.23 4.09 16.38
N ALA A 176 37.86 2.81 16.44
CA ALA A 176 38.10 1.92 17.56
C ALA A 176 39.56 1.38 17.53
N ASP A 177 40.08 1.02 18.71
CA ASP A 177 41.38 0.34 18.86
C ASP A 177 41.17 -1.18 18.83
N PRO A 178 41.73 -1.92 17.85
CA PRO A 178 41.54 -3.36 17.68
C PRO A 178 42.08 -4.24 18.82
N ASN A 179 42.65 -3.63 19.86
CA ASN A 179 43.14 -4.34 21.04
C ASN A 179 42.41 -3.95 22.33
N LEU A 180 41.38 -3.11 22.25
CA LEU A 180 40.59 -2.64 23.36
C LEU A 180 39.10 -2.83 23.05
N ALA A 181 38.50 -3.83 23.70
CA ALA A 181 37.08 -4.13 23.57
C ALA A 181 36.10 -3.03 24.06
N ASP A 182 36.62 -1.85 24.40
CA ASP A 182 35.96 -0.67 24.96
C ASP A 182 37.00 0.45 24.84
N THR A 183 36.99 1.13 23.70
CA THR A 183 38.06 2.03 23.26
C THR A 183 38.15 3.29 24.12
N ASP A 184 37.02 3.88 24.51
CA ASP A 184 36.97 5.10 25.31
C ASP A 184 36.79 4.87 26.83
N GLY A 185 36.39 3.66 27.24
CA GLY A 185 36.31 3.23 28.62
C GLY A 185 35.03 3.66 29.35
N ASP A 186 33.94 3.95 28.65
CA ASP A 186 32.64 4.31 29.25
C ASP A 186 31.88 3.09 29.80
N GLY A 187 32.21 1.89 29.32
CA GLY A 187 31.64 0.60 29.73
C GLY A 187 30.72 -0.07 28.70
N LEU A 188 30.45 0.57 27.56
CA LEU A 188 29.99 -0.08 26.33
C LEU A 188 31.21 -0.71 25.62
N ASN A 189 30.97 -1.74 24.79
CA ASN A 189 32.04 -2.28 23.95
C ASN A 189 31.85 -1.78 22.53
N ASP A 190 32.95 -1.67 21.78
CA ASP A 190 32.96 -1.04 20.46
C ASP A 190 31.95 -1.71 19.50
N PHE A 191 31.79 -3.03 19.57
CA PHE A 191 30.74 -3.74 18.83
C PHE A 191 29.33 -3.24 19.16
N ASP A 192 28.97 -3.14 20.43
CA ASP A 192 27.66 -2.69 20.89
C ASP A 192 27.46 -1.20 20.54
N GLU A 193 28.50 -0.39 20.65
CA GLU A 193 28.46 1.02 20.22
C GLU A 193 28.20 1.14 18.72
N VAL A 194 28.92 0.40 17.88
CA VAL A 194 28.75 0.50 16.42
C VAL A 194 27.43 -0.10 15.93
N TRP A 195 27.01 -1.25 16.48
CA TRP A 195 25.94 -2.06 15.90
C TRP A 195 24.64 -2.14 16.71
N VAL A 196 24.66 -1.78 17.99
CA VAL A 196 23.49 -1.87 18.88
C VAL A 196 22.98 -0.48 19.27
N TYR A 197 23.85 0.37 19.80
CA TYR A 197 23.51 1.69 20.33
C TYR A 197 23.85 2.84 19.36
N TYR A 198 24.66 2.53 18.35
CA TYR A 198 25.09 3.45 17.30
C TYR A 198 25.85 4.68 17.81
N THR A 199 26.57 4.58 18.92
CA THR A 199 27.42 5.62 19.55
C THR A 199 28.83 5.63 18.95
N TYR A 200 29.72 6.47 19.47
CA TYR A 200 31.10 6.61 19.00
C TYR A 200 32.10 5.89 19.92
N PRO A 201 32.81 4.84 19.44
CA PRO A 201 33.78 4.09 20.27
C PRO A 201 34.92 4.91 20.88
N ASP A 202 35.19 6.11 20.34
CA ASP A 202 36.24 7.00 20.81
C ASP A 202 35.74 8.18 21.66
N SER A 203 34.46 8.19 22.07
CA SER A 203 33.82 9.31 22.77
C SER A 203 32.85 8.85 23.85
N THR A 204 33.26 8.95 25.11
CA THR A 204 32.50 8.47 26.28
C THR A 204 31.14 9.16 26.50
N ASP A 205 30.82 10.16 25.70
CA ASP A 205 29.66 11.05 25.77
C ASP A 205 29.48 11.53 24.33
N THR A 206 28.49 10.99 23.63
CA THR A 206 28.35 11.14 22.18
C THR A 206 27.72 12.49 21.78
N ASP A 207 26.84 13.07 22.60
CA ASP A 207 26.14 14.33 22.32
C ASP A 207 26.61 15.54 23.13
N TRP A 208 27.50 15.31 24.10
CA TRP A 208 28.19 16.29 24.93
C TRP A 208 27.31 17.02 25.94
N ASP A 209 26.30 16.34 26.46
CA ASP A 209 25.41 16.87 27.49
C ASP A 209 25.95 16.67 28.93
N GLY A 210 26.94 15.78 29.10
CA GLY A 210 27.61 15.48 30.35
C GLY A 210 27.23 14.14 31.01
N LEU A 211 26.38 13.32 30.41
CA LEU A 211 26.20 11.90 30.71
C LEU A 211 27.09 11.04 29.82
N ASP A 212 27.47 9.87 30.32
CA ASP A 212 28.18 8.89 29.49
C ASP A 212 27.20 7.95 28.80
N ASP A 213 27.51 7.52 27.58
CA ASP A 213 26.60 6.75 26.72
C ASP A 213 26.12 5.47 27.44
N PHE A 214 27.00 4.81 28.18
CA PHE A 214 26.63 3.71 29.06
C PHE A 214 25.54 4.07 30.08
N ALA A 215 25.69 5.18 30.82
CA ALA A 215 24.71 5.62 31.81
C ALA A 215 23.38 5.98 31.16
N GLU A 216 23.41 6.64 30.01
CA GLU A 216 22.21 6.98 29.26
C GLU A 216 21.42 5.73 28.88
N VAL A 217 22.07 4.75 28.25
CA VAL A 217 21.41 3.51 27.80
C VAL A 217 20.91 2.64 28.96
N PHE A 218 21.74 2.44 30.00
CA PHE A 218 21.49 1.40 31.01
C PHE A 218 21.01 1.92 32.36
N THR A 219 21.18 3.21 32.65
CA THR A 219 20.81 3.80 33.94
C THR A 219 19.60 4.71 33.82
N TYR A 220 19.60 5.64 32.85
CA TYR A 220 18.57 6.68 32.74
C TYR A 220 17.54 6.38 31.65
N GLY A 221 17.90 5.60 30.63
CA GLY A 221 17.04 5.30 29.49
C GLY A 221 16.94 6.45 28.49
N THR A 222 17.92 7.35 28.49
CA THR A 222 18.05 8.48 27.56
C THR A 222 18.72 8.07 26.24
N ASP A 223 18.64 8.90 25.22
CA ASP A 223 19.21 8.66 23.88
C ASP A 223 20.60 9.31 23.77
N PRO A 224 21.71 8.55 23.66
CA PRO A 224 23.08 9.09 23.63
C PRO A 224 23.44 10.05 22.49
N TRP A 225 22.50 10.28 21.57
CA TRP A 225 22.64 11.22 20.47
C TRP A 225 21.80 12.47 20.63
N ASN A 226 21.07 12.56 21.73
CA ASN A 226 20.14 13.61 21.99
C ASN A 226 20.36 14.16 23.40
N TRP A 227 21.07 15.30 23.44
CA TRP A 227 21.43 16.00 24.67
C TRP A 227 20.25 16.41 25.57
N ASP A 228 19.01 16.18 25.14
CA ASP A 228 17.72 16.59 25.71
C ASP A 228 16.67 15.58 25.20
N THR A 229 16.64 14.40 25.82
CA THR A 229 15.90 13.20 25.41
C THR A 229 14.41 13.43 25.34
N ASP A 230 13.86 14.17 26.30
CA ASP A 230 12.43 14.43 26.37
C ASP A 230 12.02 15.71 25.63
N GLU A 231 12.96 16.51 25.14
CA GLU A 231 12.78 17.73 24.33
C GLU A 231 12.17 18.92 25.08
N ASP A 232 12.33 18.99 26.40
CA ASP A 232 11.85 20.11 27.20
C ASP A 232 12.80 21.33 27.18
N THR A 233 13.98 21.18 26.56
CA THR A 233 15.10 22.12 26.43
C THR A 233 16.10 22.17 27.57
N LEU A 234 15.98 21.28 28.56
CA LEU A 234 16.92 21.03 29.63
C LEU A 234 17.82 19.83 29.26
N PRO A 235 19.15 19.95 29.30
CA PRO A 235 20.00 18.82 28.93
C PRO A 235 19.86 17.64 29.91
N ASP A 236 19.84 16.38 29.44
CA ASP A 236 19.67 15.19 30.30
C ASP A 236 20.71 15.15 31.43
N GLY A 237 21.96 15.53 31.10
CA GLY A 237 23.03 15.68 32.06
C GLY A 237 22.78 16.76 33.11
N ASP A 238 22.21 17.91 32.75
CA ASP A 238 21.85 18.95 33.71
C ASP A 238 20.66 18.50 34.58
N GLU A 239 19.70 17.79 34.02
CA GLU A 239 18.57 17.21 34.73
C GLU A 239 19.02 16.26 35.84
N VAL A 240 19.82 15.25 35.47
CA VAL A 240 20.32 14.25 36.40
C VAL A 240 21.29 14.85 37.42
N LEU A 241 22.23 15.70 36.97
CA LEU A 241 23.36 16.14 37.80
C LEU A 241 23.07 17.41 38.60
N ILE A 242 22.14 18.26 38.16
CA ILE A 242 21.88 19.58 38.75
C ILE A 242 20.46 19.70 39.27
N HIS A 243 19.45 19.37 38.46
CA HIS A 243 18.05 19.71 38.73
C HIS A 243 17.27 18.61 39.46
N SER A 244 17.76 17.36 39.42
CA SER A 244 17.09 16.18 39.96
C SER A 244 15.71 15.91 39.34
N THR A 245 15.56 16.27 38.07
CA THR A 245 14.43 15.95 37.18
C THR A 245 14.66 14.60 36.49
N ASP A 246 13.62 14.05 35.87
CA ASP A 246 13.66 12.79 35.11
C ASP A 246 13.87 13.11 33.62
N PRO A 247 15.04 12.80 33.04
CA PRO A 247 15.41 13.24 31.69
C PRO A 247 14.66 12.52 30.54
N THR A 248 13.61 11.79 30.89
CA THR A 248 12.78 11.07 29.91
C THR A 248 11.34 11.55 29.91
N GLU A 249 11.04 12.59 30.68
CA GLU A 249 9.70 13.10 30.91
C GLU A 249 9.75 14.63 31.04
N MET A 250 9.30 15.35 29.99
CA MET A 250 9.35 16.82 29.90
C MET A 250 8.79 17.60 31.11
N ASP A 251 8.02 16.92 31.96
CA ASP A 251 7.32 17.43 33.12
C ASP A 251 7.49 16.38 34.23
N THR A 252 8.55 16.54 35.02
CA THR A 252 8.99 15.55 36.00
C THR A 252 7.95 15.27 37.07
N ASP A 253 7.20 16.29 37.50
CA ASP A 253 6.27 16.19 38.61
C ASP A 253 4.79 16.00 38.18
N GLY A 254 4.53 16.10 36.88
CA GLY A 254 3.27 15.75 36.24
C GLY A 254 2.19 16.80 36.44
N ASP A 255 2.54 18.08 36.52
CA ASP A 255 1.59 19.19 36.68
C ASP A 255 1.25 19.94 35.38
N TRP A 256 1.87 19.50 34.28
CA TRP A 256 1.79 19.94 32.89
C TRP A 256 2.59 21.19 32.56
N MET A 257 3.50 21.62 33.42
CA MET A 257 4.51 22.63 33.12
C MET A 257 5.83 21.92 32.81
N TRP A 258 6.56 22.41 31.81
CA TRP A 258 7.84 21.79 31.43
C TRP A 258 8.98 22.19 32.37
N ASP A 259 9.91 21.28 32.64
CA ASP A 259 10.94 21.48 33.67
C ASP A 259 11.83 22.71 33.38
N ASP A 260 12.34 22.89 32.15
CA ASP A 260 13.09 24.12 31.77
C ASP A 260 12.23 25.37 31.93
N TRP A 261 10.95 25.30 31.56
CA TRP A 261 10.06 26.45 31.64
C TRP A 261 9.82 26.87 33.09
N GLU A 262 9.68 25.91 33.99
CA GLU A 262 9.54 26.15 35.43
C GLU A 262 10.79 26.81 36.01
N LEU A 263 11.96 26.26 35.69
CA LEU A 263 13.26 26.82 36.09
C LEU A 263 13.43 28.26 35.59
N ALA A 264 13.06 28.53 34.33
CA ALA A 264 13.11 29.86 33.74
C ALA A 264 12.18 30.87 34.44
N ASN A 265 11.09 30.40 35.04
CA ASN A 265 10.09 31.21 35.72
C ASN A 265 10.17 31.18 37.26
N ASN A 266 11.15 30.46 37.83
CA ASN A 266 11.34 30.23 39.28
C ASN A 266 10.19 29.45 39.94
N LEU A 267 9.62 28.49 39.22
CA LEU A 267 8.82 27.39 39.77
C LEU A 267 9.75 26.20 40.05
N ASP A 268 9.24 25.19 40.76
CA ASP A 268 10.00 24.02 41.21
C ASP A 268 9.53 22.77 40.45
N PRO A 269 10.29 22.27 39.45
CA PRO A 269 9.90 21.15 38.57
C PRO A 269 9.84 19.78 39.26
N THR A 270 9.92 19.78 40.59
CA THR A 270 9.82 18.57 41.41
C THR A 270 8.68 18.68 42.44
N ASP A 271 7.87 19.73 42.38
CA ASP A 271 6.74 20.01 43.27
C ASP A 271 5.49 20.52 42.52
N ALA A 272 4.74 19.56 41.95
CA ALA A 272 3.45 19.73 41.27
C ALA A 272 2.38 20.55 42.03
N ALA A 273 2.59 20.84 43.31
CA ALA A 273 1.72 21.72 44.08
C ALA A 273 1.88 23.20 43.70
N ASP A 274 2.97 23.58 43.04
CA ASP A 274 3.26 24.96 42.70
C ASP A 274 2.56 25.42 41.39
N GLY A 275 2.29 24.51 40.45
CA GLY A 275 1.43 24.74 39.29
C GLY A 275 -0.03 25.07 39.67
N LEU A 276 -0.50 24.59 40.82
CA LEU A 276 -1.81 24.92 41.38
C LEU A 276 -1.86 26.30 42.05
N LEU A 277 -0.74 26.99 42.19
CA LEU A 277 -0.71 28.36 42.70
C LEU A 277 -1.24 29.35 41.65
N ASP A 278 -1.65 30.51 42.14
CA ASP A 278 -2.18 31.62 41.34
C ASP A 278 -1.22 32.80 41.54
N ALA A 279 -0.15 32.84 40.73
CA ALA A 279 0.98 33.74 40.95
C ALA A 279 0.60 35.22 40.80
N ASP A 280 -0.36 35.53 39.93
CA ASP A 280 -0.79 36.90 39.62
C ASP A 280 -2.14 37.31 40.28
N SER A 281 -2.79 36.37 40.96
CA SER A 281 -4.04 36.51 41.71
C SER A 281 -5.28 36.80 40.85
N ASP A 282 -5.35 36.24 39.66
CA ASP A 282 -6.47 36.41 38.73
C ASP A 282 -7.54 35.30 38.80
N THR A 283 -7.32 34.28 39.64
CA THR A 283 -8.14 33.07 39.91
C THR A 283 -7.93 31.87 38.99
N LEU A 284 -7.07 31.96 37.98
CA LEU A 284 -6.53 30.81 37.27
C LEU A 284 -5.24 30.34 37.98
N SER A 285 -4.86 29.08 37.77
CA SER A 285 -3.62 28.54 38.31
C SER A 285 -2.52 28.56 37.25
N ASN A 286 -1.26 28.59 37.67
CA ASN A 286 -0.11 28.66 36.79
C ASN A 286 -0.16 27.58 35.69
N GLN A 287 -0.39 26.31 36.07
CA GLN A 287 -0.46 25.21 35.11
C GLN A 287 -1.60 25.36 34.08
N LEU A 288 -2.75 25.91 34.49
CA LEU A 288 -3.90 26.08 33.60
C LEU A 288 -3.66 27.19 32.58
N GLU A 289 -2.96 28.24 33.01
CA GLU A 289 -2.56 29.33 32.12
C GLU A 289 -1.42 28.89 31.18
N PHE A 290 -0.49 28.07 31.66
CA PHE A 290 0.58 27.48 30.85
C PHE A 290 0.03 26.64 29.70
N VAL A 291 -0.91 25.72 29.97
CA VAL A 291 -1.58 24.89 28.93
C VAL A 291 -2.27 25.76 27.86
N PHE A 292 -2.64 27.00 28.18
CA PHE A 292 -3.28 27.94 27.25
C PHE A 292 -2.39 29.15 26.87
N LEU A 293 -1.07 29.03 27.03
CA LEU A 293 -0.10 30.11 26.80
C LEU A 293 -0.17 30.66 25.36
N ASP A 294 -0.31 29.78 24.37
CA ASP A 294 -0.49 30.12 22.94
C ASP A 294 -1.79 30.90 22.64
N GLN A 295 -2.80 30.79 23.49
CA GLN A 295 -4.05 31.56 23.41
C GLN A 295 -3.96 32.91 24.14
N GLY A 296 -2.77 33.23 24.67
CA GLY A 296 -2.47 34.50 25.33
C GLY A 296 -2.82 34.53 26.81
N TYR A 297 -3.00 33.37 27.44
CA TYR A 297 -2.99 33.26 28.91
C TYR A 297 -1.54 33.24 29.39
N ASP A 298 -1.24 33.79 30.55
CA ASP A 298 0.14 33.92 31.04
C ASP A 298 0.12 33.87 32.57
N PRO A 299 0.76 32.85 33.19
CA PRO A 299 0.77 32.64 34.65
C PRO A 299 1.17 33.85 35.50
N PHE A 300 1.84 34.84 34.89
CA PHE A 300 2.36 36.01 35.58
C PHE A 300 1.68 37.33 35.17
N VAL A 301 0.62 37.29 34.36
CA VAL A 301 -0.09 38.48 33.85
C VAL A 301 -1.61 38.33 33.94
N ALA A 302 -2.22 39.06 34.90
CA ALA A 302 -3.65 38.92 35.20
C ALA A 302 -4.55 38.88 33.96
N ASN A 303 -5.14 37.72 33.72
CA ASN A 303 -6.08 37.45 32.65
C ASN A 303 -7.53 37.73 33.10
N ASN A 304 -8.47 37.43 32.22
CA ASN A 304 -9.89 37.51 32.53
C ASN A 304 -10.43 36.10 32.71
N ALA A 305 -10.30 35.55 33.92
CA ALA A 305 -10.81 34.21 34.27
C ALA A 305 -12.29 33.97 33.88
N ALA A 306 -13.12 35.02 33.83
CA ALA A 306 -14.52 34.91 33.40
C ALA A 306 -14.70 34.68 31.88
N ALA A 307 -13.65 34.88 31.08
CA ALA A 307 -13.61 34.61 29.65
C ALA A 307 -12.85 33.32 29.30
N PHE A 308 -12.30 32.62 30.29
CA PHE A 308 -11.57 31.36 30.09
C PHE A 308 -12.48 30.29 29.46
N PRO A 309 -11.99 29.49 28.49
CA PRO A 309 -12.78 28.58 27.66
C PRO A 309 -13.23 27.28 28.35
N TRP A 310 -13.76 27.37 29.58
CA TRP A 310 -14.15 26.20 30.40
C TRP A 310 -15.05 25.16 29.72
N ALA A 311 -15.90 25.59 28.78
CA ALA A 311 -16.86 24.72 28.11
C ALA A 311 -16.38 24.21 26.74
N ASN A 312 -15.14 24.53 26.35
CA ASN A 312 -14.55 24.01 25.13
C ASN A 312 -14.00 22.61 25.39
N ASP A 313 -13.86 21.86 24.31
CA ASP A 313 -13.19 20.58 24.21
C ASP A 313 -12.08 20.83 23.16
N PRO A 314 -10.85 21.16 23.59
CA PRO A 314 -9.78 21.60 22.68
C PRO A 314 -9.10 20.47 21.89
N ASP A 315 -9.05 19.26 22.43
CA ASP A 315 -8.38 18.08 21.84
C ASP A 315 -9.34 17.03 21.27
N TRP A 316 -10.65 17.26 21.44
CA TRP A 316 -11.75 16.51 20.82
C TRP A 316 -11.85 15.07 21.29
N ASP A 317 -11.44 14.80 22.52
CA ASP A 317 -11.61 13.49 23.15
C ASP A 317 -13.06 13.29 23.67
N GLY A 318 -13.83 14.37 23.80
CA GLY A 318 -15.21 14.38 24.29
C GLY A 318 -15.39 14.87 25.72
N LEU A 319 -14.31 15.25 26.40
CA LEU A 319 -14.31 15.95 27.67
C LEU A 319 -14.15 17.46 27.44
N THR A 320 -14.80 18.26 28.28
CA THR A 320 -14.57 19.70 28.25
C THR A 320 -13.40 20.06 29.15
N THR A 321 -12.72 21.17 28.89
CA THR A 321 -11.64 21.71 29.74
C THR A 321 -12.01 21.76 31.22
N GLN A 322 -13.27 22.09 31.55
CA GLN A 322 -13.73 22.06 32.94
C GLN A 322 -13.78 20.65 33.53
N VAL A 323 -14.21 19.66 32.77
CA VAL A 323 -14.32 18.26 33.21
C VAL A 323 -12.94 17.67 33.41
N GLU A 324 -12.05 17.86 32.45
CA GLU A 324 -10.66 17.40 32.49
C GLU A 324 -9.94 18.02 33.67
N PHE A 325 -9.81 19.35 33.69
CA PHE A 325 -9.02 20.05 34.71
C PHE A 325 -9.59 19.93 36.13
N VAL A 326 -10.92 19.99 36.30
CA VAL A 326 -11.52 20.07 37.65
C VAL A 326 -11.91 18.70 38.20
N THR A 327 -12.26 17.74 37.32
CA THR A 327 -12.86 16.47 37.75
C THR A 327 -11.91 15.29 37.59
N HIS A 328 -11.22 15.19 36.45
CA HIS A 328 -10.39 14.03 36.12
C HIS A 328 -8.89 14.29 36.30
N LEU A 329 -8.49 15.56 36.32
CA LEU A 329 -7.11 16.03 36.35
C LEU A 329 -6.32 15.47 35.17
N THR A 330 -6.89 15.56 33.96
CA THR A 330 -6.25 15.25 32.67
C THR A 330 -5.97 16.55 31.91
N ASN A 331 -5.02 16.52 30.98
CA ASN A 331 -4.55 17.69 30.24
C ASN A 331 -5.57 18.09 29.16
N PRO A 332 -6.22 19.27 29.26
CA PRO A 332 -7.31 19.69 28.34
C PRO A 332 -6.97 19.88 26.87
N ARG A 333 -5.75 19.56 26.46
CA ARG A 333 -5.25 19.77 25.10
C ARG A 333 -4.52 18.54 24.58
N GLN A 334 -4.57 17.45 25.32
CA GLN A 334 -3.92 16.21 25.00
C GLN A 334 -4.95 15.09 25.15
N HIS A 335 -5.40 14.59 23.99
CA HIS A 335 -6.42 13.55 23.88
C HIS A 335 -6.11 12.24 24.64
N ASP A 336 -4.84 12.03 25.00
CA ASP A 336 -4.28 10.87 25.69
C ASP A 336 -3.19 11.41 26.62
N THR A 337 -3.56 11.77 27.84
CA THR A 337 -2.73 12.49 28.82
C THR A 337 -1.49 11.69 29.20
N ASP A 338 -1.56 10.36 29.27
CA ASP A 338 -0.44 9.52 29.69
C ASP A 338 0.30 8.82 28.55
N GLY A 339 -0.16 9.02 27.31
CA GLY A 339 0.53 8.62 26.09
C GLY A 339 0.58 7.11 25.87
N ASP A 340 -0.32 6.33 26.47
CA ASP A 340 -0.36 4.89 26.26
C ASP A 340 -1.10 4.46 24.98
N GLY A 341 -1.80 5.39 24.32
CA GLY A 341 -2.50 5.18 23.06
C GLY A 341 -4.02 5.01 23.20
N MET A 342 -4.56 5.14 24.41
CA MET A 342 -6.00 5.18 24.68
C MET A 342 -6.43 6.63 25.01
N SER A 343 -7.67 7.01 24.68
CA SER A 343 -8.12 8.39 24.95
C SER A 343 -8.57 8.60 26.40
N ASP A 344 -8.36 9.80 26.95
CA ASP A 344 -8.74 10.12 28.32
C ASP A 344 -10.24 9.87 28.56
N ALA A 345 -11.09 10.43 27.70
CA ALA A 345 -12.53 10.22 27.74
C ALA A 345 -12.93 8.74 27.76
N TRP A 346 -12.28 7.92 26.93
CA TRP A 346 -12.60 6.50 26.80
C TRP A 346 -12.15 5.73 28.03
N GLU A 347 -10.92 5.94 28.48
CA GLU A 347 -10.39 5.30 29.68
C GLU A 347 -11.25 5.62 30.91
N ILE A 348 -11.62 6.88 31.08
CA ILE A 348 -12.52 7.32 32.15
C ILE A 348 -13.89 6.62 32.05
N ALA A 349 -14.42 6.46 30.84
CA ALA A 349 -15.68 5.75 30.62
C ALA A 349 -15.57 4.25 30.97
N GLN A 350 -14.44 3.61 30.66
CA GLN A 350 -14.16 2.21 31.01
C GLN A 350 -13.71 2.02 32.47
N GLY A 351 -13.45 3.12 33.20
CA GLY A 351 -12.96 3.11 34.58
C GLY A 351 -11.47 2.79 34.70
N PHE A 352 -10.71 3.00 33.62
CA PHE A 352 -9.25 3.05 33.63
C PHE A 352 -8.79 4.40 34.18
N ASN A 353 -7.49 4.56 34.37
CA ASN A 353 -6.91 5.78 34.91
C ASN A 353 -6.07 6.45 33.85
N ALA A 354 -6.64 7.47 33.20
CA ALA A 354 -6.08 8.27 32.11
C ALA A 354 -4.86 9.14 32.47
N LYS A 355 -4.10 8.72 33.47
CA LYS A 355 -2.92 9.43 33.99
C LYS A 355 -1.81 8.45 34.35
N VAL A 356 -2.00 7.18 34.00
CA VAL A 356 -1.09 6.09 34.30
C VAL A 356 -0.91 5.37 33.01
N ASN A 357 0.24 5.62 32.38
CA ASN A 357 0.61 4.96 31.15
C ASN A 357 0.55 3.44 31.36
N ASN A 358 -0.52 2.81 30.88
CA ASN A 358 -0.82 1.44 31.26
C ASN A 358 0.17 0.49 30.59
N LEU A 359 0.74 0.88 29.45
CA LEU A 359 1.81 0.14 28.78
C LEU A 359 3.07 -0.01 29.66
N LYS A 360 3.45 1.04 30.42
CA LYS A 360 4.61 1.03 31.34
C LYS A 360 4.27 0.47 32.73
N ALA A 361 3.14 0.85 33.33
CA ALA A 361 2.87 0.66 34.76
C ALA A 361 1.48 0.09 35.11
N GLY A 362 0.64 -0.21 34.11
CA GLY A 362 -0.74 -0.66 34.30
C GLY A 362 -0.91 -2.18 34.49
N PRO A 363 -2.10 -2.64 34.94
CA PRO A 363 -2.47 -4.05 34.89
C PRO A 363 -2.50 -4.58 33.45
N ALA A 364 -2.01 -5.79 33.22
CA ALA A 364 -1.88 -6.37 31.87
C ALA A 364 -3.20 -6.45 31.05
N ASN A 365 -4.37 -6.42 31.69
CA ASN A 365 -5.67 -6.40 30.99
C ASN A 365 -6.16 -4.99 30.64
N GLN A 366 -5.44 -3.96 31.07
CA GLN A 366 -5.66 -2.55 30.72
C GLN A 366 -4.58 -2.05 29.76
N HIS A 367 -3.66 -2.93 29.31
CA HIS A 367 -2.66 -2.54 28.35
C HIS A 367 -3.32 -2.26 26.99
N PRO A 368 -2.84 -1.27 26.22
CA PRO A 368 -3.39 -0.94 24.88
C PRO A 368 -3.38 -2.11 23.89
N ASP A 369 -2.45 -3.06 24.06
CA ASP A 369 -2.28 -4.26 23.23
C ASP A 369 -3.02 -5.49 23.78
N ALA A 370 -3.72 -5.36 24.90
CA ALA A 370 -4.53 -6.42 25.47
C ALA A 370 -5.88 -6.56 24.75
N ASP A 371 -6.39 -7.79 24.70
CA ASP A 371 -7.72 -8.17 24.18
C ASP A 371 -8.46 -8.94 25.30
N PRO A 372 -9.12 -8.24 26.25
CA PRO A 372 -9.62 -8.87 27.47
C PRO A 372 -10.88 -9.73 27.27
N ASP A 373 -11.72 -9.42 26.28
CA ASP A 373 -12.93 -10.17 25.98
C ASP A 373 -12.77 -11.22 24.85
N GLY A 374 -11.69 -11.14 24.08
CA GLY A 374 -11.29 -12.15 23.10
C GLY A 374 -12.06 -12.07 21.79
N ASP A 375 -12.61 -10.91 21.44
CA ASP A 375 -13.30 -10.67 20.17
C ASP A 375 -12.30 -10.44 19.01
N GLY A 376 -11.05 -10.11 19.35
CA GLY A 376 -9.94 -9.90 18.42
C GLY A 376 -9.66 -8.44 18.07
N LEU A 377 -10.26 -7.48 18.79
CA LEU A 377 -9.81 -6.09 18.89
C LEU A 377 -8.95 -5.92 20.16
N THR A 378 -7.91 -5.09 20.12
CA THR A 378 -7.19 -4.69 21.35
C THR A 378 -7.83 -3.47 22.00
N ASN A 379 -7.58 -3.23 23.28
CA ASN A 379 -8.05 -2.04 24.01
C ASN A 379 -7.79 -0.73 23.25
N GLY A 380 -6.62 -0.60 22.61
CA GLY A 380 -6.30 0.56 21.78
C GLY A 380 -7.13 0.65 20.49
N GLU A 381 -7.46 -0.48 19.84
CA GLU A 381 -8.37 -0.51 18.69
C GLU A 381 -9.81 -0.19 19.11
N GLU A 382 -10.24 -0.70 20.27
CA GLU A 382 -11.54 -0.46 20.86
C GLU A 382 -11.72 0.98 21.34
N SER A 383 -10.68 1.57 21.94
CA SER A 383 -10.65 3.00 22.26
C SER A 383 -10.94 3.83 21.02
N GLY A 384 -10.36 3.45 19.87
CA GLY A 384 -10.64 4.11 18.60
C GLY A 384 -12.02 3.83 17.99
N LEU A 385 -12.65 2.71 18.33
CA LEU A 385 -14.01 2.40 17.91
C LEU A 385 -15.06 2.93 18.91
N GLY A 386 -14.65 3.35 20.10
CA GLY A 386 -15.53 3.69 21.21
C GLY A 386 -16.24 2.48 21.83
N THR A 387 -15.73 1.26 21.60
CA THR A 387 -16.31 0.00 22.10
C THR A 387 -15.85 -0.31 23.53
N ASN A 388 -16.45 -1.32 24.16
CA ASN A 388 -16.17 -1.70 25.53
C ASN A 388 -15.20 -2.90 25.59
N PRO A 389 -14.01 -2.74 26.20
CA PRO A 389 -12.94 -3.74 26.20
C PRO A 389 -13.19 -5.00 27.01
N ASN A 390 -14.38 -5.13 27.57
CA ASN A 390 -14.79 -6.28 28.34
C ASN A 390 -16.13 -6.84 27.85
N ASP A 391 -16.61 -6.40 26.69
CA ASP A 391 -17.88 -6.81 26.11
C ASP A 391 -17.71 -7.00 24.59
N PRO A 392 -17.62 -8.26 24.12
CA PRO A 392 -17.27 -8.54 22.73
C PRO A 392 -18.37 -8.15 21.73
N ASP A 393 -19.49 -7.59 22.19
CA ASP A 393 -20.69 -7.16 21.44
C ASP A 393 -21.25 -5.94 22.17
N THR A 394 -20.61 -4.78 21.97
CA THR A 394 -20.80 -3.58 22.79
C THR A 394 -22.23 -3.08 22.79
N ASP A 395 -22.92 -3.17 21.66
CA ASP A 395 -24.31 -2.72 21.53
C ASP A 395 -25.36 -3.81 21.80
N GLY A 396 -24.92 -5.07 21.90
CA GLY A 396 -25.72 -6.22 22.30
C GLY A 396 -26.69 -6.71 21.24
N ASP A 397 -26.44 -6.46 19.97
CA ASP A 397 -27.30 -6.87 18.87
C ASP A 397 -27.01 -8.30 18.34
N GLY A 398 -25.94 -8.91 18.84
CA GLY A 398 -25.57 -10.30 18.63
C GLY A 398 -24.48 -10.54 17.58
N VAL A 399 -23.80 -9.48 17.14
CA VAL A 399 -22.60 -9.53 16.30
C VAL A 399 -21.44 -8.94 17.09
N ASP A 400 -20.26 -9.57 17.04
CA ASP A 400 -19.12 -9.06 17.78
C ASP A 400 -18.49 -7.81 17.12
N ASP A 401 -17.92 -6.92 17.93
CA ASP A 401 -17.43 -5.60 17.51
C ASP A 401 -16.39 -5.74 16.40
N LYS A 402 -15.49 -6.72 16.51
CA LYS A 402 -14.52 -7.08 15.46
C LYS A 402 -15.19 -7.43 14.14
N THR A 403 -16.22 -8.28 14.15
CA THR A 403 -16.97 -8.67 12.95
C THR A 403 -17.67 -7.48 12.33
N GLU A 404 -18.24 -6.61 13.17
CA GLU A 404 -18.92 -5.39 12.73
C GLU A 404 -17.98 -4.42 12.04
N ASN A 405 -16.84 -4.15 12.65
CA ASN A 405 -15.79 -3.33 12.07
C ASN A 405 -15.29 -3.90 10.73
N ASP A 406 -15.04 -5.23 10.66
CA ASP A 406 -14.58 -5.92 9.45
C ASP A 406 -15.63 -5.88 8.31
N GLN A 407 -16.91 -6.00 8.65
CA GLN A 407 -18.01 -5.97 7.67
C GLN A 407 -18.50 -4.55 7.35
N GLY A 408 -18.01 -3.55 8.08
CA GLY A 408 -18.31 -2.13 7.88
C GLY A 408 -19.60 -1.64 8.54
N SER A 409 -20.17 -2.39 9.50
CA SER A 409 -21.24 -1.88 10.39
C SER A 409 -20.65 -1.09 11.57
N ASN A 410 -21.50 -0.49 12.39
CA ASN A 410 -21.11 0.25 13.60
C ASN A 410 -21.22 -0.60 14.87
N PRO A 411 -20.11 -0.94 15.55
CA PRO A 411 -20.11 -1.68 16.82
C PRO A 411 -20.91 -1.06 18.00
N ASN A 412 -21.35 0.19 17.83
CA ASN A 412 -22.08 0.95 18.84
C ASN A 412 -23.53 1.27 18.45
N ASP A 413 -24.05 0.75 17.32
CA ASP A 413 -25.44 0.95 16.90
C ASP A 413 -26.19 -0.38 16.73
N PRO A 414 -27.08 -0.74 17.69
CA PRO A 414 -27.72 -2.06 17.74
C PRO A 414 -28.79 -2.27 16.66
N ASN A 415 -28.86 -1.35 15.68
CA ASN A 415 -29.73 -1.42 14.52
C ASN A 415 -28.95 -1.64 13.22
N ASP A 416 -27.64 -1.85 13.28
CA ASP A 416 -26.73 -1.97 12.14
C ASP A 416 -25.93 -3.30 12.07
N SER A 417 -26.27 -4.33 12.85
CA SER A 417 -25.69 -5.71 12.77
C SER A 417 -25.55 -6.33 11.37
N GLN A 418 -26.24 -5.79 10.37
CA GLN A 418 -26.24 -6.34 9.04
C GLN A 418 -25.20 -5.63 8.19
N PRO A 419 -24.38 -6.38 7.42
CA PRO A 419 -23.45 -5.77 6.49
C PRO A 419 -24.19 -4.84 5.53
N PRO A 420 -23.56 -3.73 5.12
CA PRO A 420 -24.18 -2.71 4.32
C PRO A 420 -24.85 -3.32 3.08
N PRO A 421 -26.03 -2.83 2.62
CA PRO A 421 -26.84 -3.47 1.59
C PRO A 421 -26.13 -3.76 0.26
N ASN A 422 -25.05 -3.04 -0.02
CA ASN A 422 -24.24 -3.18 -1.23
C ASN A 422 -22.87 -3.84 -0.98
N GLY A 423 -22.60 -4.28 0.26
CA GLY A 423 -21.30 -4.76 0.73
C GLY A 423 -20.25 -3.65 0.86
N THR A 424 -19.01 -4.05 1.16
CA THR A 424 -17.84 -3.16 1.26
C THR A 424 -16.84 -3.41 0.12
N ILE A 425 -15.87 -2.50 -0.02
CA ILE A 425 -14.62 -2.76 -0.76
C ILE A 425 -13.42 -2.47 0.15
N PRO A 426 -12.30 -3.19 -0.03
CA PRO A 426 -11.04 -2.80 0.60
C PRO A 426 -10.50 -1.53 -0.08
N VAL A 427 -10.12 -0.57 0.73
CA VAL A 427 -9.48 0.69 0.33
C VAL A 427 -8.19 0.80 1.13
N ASP A 428 -7.08 0.71 0.42
CA ASP A 428 -5.75 0.87 1.00
C ASP A 428 -5.44 2.36 1.10
N VAL A 429 -5.05 2.79 2.28
CA VAL A 429 -4.64 4.16 2.57
C VAL A 429 -3.18 4.11 2.99
N ASP A 430 -2.34 4.68 2.14
CA ASP A 430 -0.90 4.81 2.36
C ASP A 430 -0.65 6.18 2.99
N PHE A 431 -0.09 6.21 4.19
CA PHE A 431 0.23 7.47 4.86
C PHE A 431 1.43 7.36 5.80
N GLY A 432 2.11 8.49 6.00
CA GLY A 432 3.28 8.61 6.87
C GLY A 432 4.31 9.54 6.26
N ASP A 433 5.35 9.85 7.04
CA ASP A 433 6.53 10.59 6.57
C ASP A 433 7.31 9.76 5.53
N THR A 434 7.74 10.41 4.44
CA THR A 434 8.45 9.75 3.33
C THR A 434 9.88 10.24 3.13
N SER A 435 10.37 11.15 3.97
CA SER A 435 11.70 11.69 3.85
C SER A 435 12.70 10.95 4.71
N GLY A 436 13.97 11.35 4.61
CA GLY A 436 15.05 10.71 5.35
C GLY A 436 15.08 11.05 6.84
N SER A 437 14.30 12.05 7.29
CA SER A 437 14.19 12.41 8.71
C SER A 437 13.39 11.39 9.49
N HIS A 438 12.34 10.83 8.87
CA HIS A 438 11.48 9.81 9.48
C HIS A 438 11.05 10.28 10.89
N SER A 439 10.65 11.54 11.01
CA SER A 439 10.35 12.20 12.27
C SER A 439 8.88 12.18 12.61
N GLU A 440 7.94 12.28 11.67
CA GLU A 440 6.55 12.58 12.04
C GLU A 440 5.66 11.34 12.17
N LYS A 441 4.66 11.46 13.06
CA LYS A 441 3.57 10.51 13.24
C LYS A 441 2.26 11.17 12.85
N TYR A 442 1.50 10.48 12.02
CA TYR A 442 0.21 10.97 11.53
C TYR A 442 -0.93 10.03 11.90
N ARG A 443 -2.13 10.59 11.95
CA ARG A 443 -3.42 9.88 11.98
C ARG A 443 -4.19 10.23 10.72
N VAL A 444 -4.62 9.21 9.98
CA VAL A 444 -5.63 9.39 8.93
C VAL A 444 -7.01 9.14 9.51
N GLN A 445 -7.93 10.05 9.27
CA GLN A 445 -9.31 9.99 9.75
C GLN A 445 -10.29 10.03 8.57
N LEU A 446 -11.26 9.12 8.59
CA LEU A 446 -12.36 8.99 7.63
C LEU A 446 -13.68 9.26 8.35
N THR A 447 -14.23 10.45 8.13
CA THR A 447 -15.51 10.87 8.72
C THR A 447 -16.63 10.63 7.71
N PRO A 448 -17.62 9.75 8.01
CA PRO A 448 -18.70 9.44 7.07
C PRO A 448 -19.62 10.65 6.84
N LEU A 449 -19.95 10.91 5.58
CA LEU A 449 -20.81 12.02 5.15
C LEU A 449 -22.12 11.56 4.45
N GLU A 450 -22.09 10.41 3.76
CA GLU A 450 -23.25 9.84 3.07
C GLU A 450 -23.06 8.32 2.92
N GLY A 451 -24.13 7.52 3.07
CA GLY A 451 -24.13 6.12 2.63
C GLY A 451 -23.32 5.13 3.47
N ASP A 452 -22.69 5.56 4.56
CA ASP A 452 -22.14 4.72 5.62
C ASP A 452 -22.97 4.90 6.91
N PRO A 453 -23.60 3.85 7.45
CA PRO A 453 -24.23 3.89 8.78
C PRO A 453 -23.21 3.90 9.94
N GLY A 454 -21.95 3.56 9.64
CA GLY A 454 -20.81 3.57 10.56
C GLY A 454 -20.45 4.94 11.14
N GLY A 455 -19.61 4.91 12.19
CA GLY A 455 -18.99 6.09 12.80
C GLY A 455 -17.69 6.52 12.10
N VAL A 456 -16.98 7.46 12.72
CA VAL A 456 -15.64 7.88 12.29
C VAL A 456 -14.69 6.69 12.38
N ARG A 457 -13.84 6.51 11.36
CA ARG A 457 -12.80 5.48 11.33
C ARG A 457 -11.45 6.17 11.24
N PHE A 458 -10.46 5.71 11.99
CA PHE A 458 -9.10 6.26 11.87
C PHE A 458 -8.02 5.19 11.99
N ARG A 459 -6.83 5.54 11.51
CA ARG A 459 -5.60 4.76 11.70
C ARG A 459 -4.45 5.71 12.00
N THR A 460 -3.55 5.26 12.86
CA THR A 460 -2.37 5.99 13.33
C THR A 460 -1.11 5.25 12.89
N ASN A 461 -0.06 5.97 12.48
CA ASN A 461 1.25 5.37 12.21
C ASN A 461 1.73 4.51 13.39
N ARG A 462 2.12 3.25 13.13
CA ARG A 462 2.62 2.34 14.17
C ARG A 462 3.94 2.80 14.78
N GLN A 463 4.77 3.47 13.99
CA GLN A 463 6.06 4.03 14.38
C GLN A 463 6.21 5.42 13.76
N TYR A 464 7.00 6.28 14.39
CA TYR A 464 7.41 7.55 13.78
C TYR A 464 8.12 7.29 12.46
N GLY A 465 7.89 8.17 11.49
CA GLY A 465 8.76 8.19 10.33
C GLY A 465 8.66 7.02 9.38
N GLN A 466 7.63 6.19 9.44
CA GLN A 466 7.50 5.08 8.49
C GLN A 466 6.16 5.18 7.76
N PRO A 467 6.18 5.28 6.41
CA PRO A 467 4.97 5.12 5.63
C PRO A 467 4.36 3.76 5.92
N GLN A 468 3.06 3.75 6.20
CA GLN A 468 2.31 2.51 6.36
C GLN A 468 1.13 2.46 5.42
N THR A 469 0.73 1.25 5.08
CA THR A 469 -0.50 0.97 4.35
C THR A 469 -1.49 0.33 5.30
N ASP A 470 -2.65 0.94 5.49
CA ASP A 470 -3.77 0.32 6.19
C ASP A 470 -4.97 0.17 5.27
N THR A 471 -5.64 -0.98 5.38
CA THR A 471 -6.83 -1.31 4.58
C THR A 471 -8.11 -1.03 5.36
N PHE A 472 -8.95 -0.13 4.85
CA PHE A 472 -10.29 0.11 5.33
C PHE A 472 -11.32 -0.66 4.50
N HIS A 473 -12.29 -1.31 5.16
CA HIS A 473 -13.43 -1.95 4.49
C HIS A 473 -14.62 -0.98 4.47
N LEU A 474 -14.80 -0.29 3.35
CA LEU A 474 -15.76 0.83 3.25
C LEU A 474 -17.02 0.44 2.46
N PRO A 475 -18.24 0.79 2.90
CA PRO A 475 -19.49 0.46 2.21
C PRO A 475 -19.57 1.03 0.80
N LYS A 476 -20.07 0.22 -0.13
CA LYS A 476 -20.27 0.65 -1.52
C LYS A 476 -21.39 1.67 -1.63
N GLY A 477 -21.09 2.81 -2.24
CA GLY A 477 -22.00 3.94 -2.36
C GLY A 477 -21.86 4.99 -1.25
N ALA A 478 -20.84 4.88 -0.39
CA ALA A 478 -20.56 5.82 0.69
C ALA A 478 -19.69 7.02 0.25
N LYS A 479 -19.71 8.08 1.07
CA LYS A 479 -18.84 9.26 1.00
C LYS A 479 -18.22 9.51 2.37
N TYR A 480 -16.94 9.86 2.38
CA TYR A 480 -16.18 10.28 3.56
C TYR A 480 -15.49 11.62 3.34
N GLN A 481 -15.32 12.36 4.42
CA GLN A 481 -14.30 13.38 4.55
C GLN A 481 -13.00 12.72 5.03
N VAL A 482 -11.89 13.00 4.36
CA VAL A 482 -10.56 12.50 4.69
C VAL A 482 -9.75 13.64 5.31
N GLU A 483 -9.16 13.37 6.47
CA GLU A 483 -8.27 14.28 7.18
C GLU A 483 -6.96 13.54 7.49
N LEU A 484 -5.84 14.26 7.37
CA LEU A 484 -4.56 13.82 7.91
C LEU A 484 -4.23 14.76 9.07
N ILE A 485 -3.94 14.18 10.22
CA ILE A 485 -3.72 14.90 11.47
C ILE A 485 -2.30 14.56 11.93
N HIS A 486 -1.48 15.59 12.18
CA HIS A 486 -0.20 15.42 12.85
C HIS A 486 -0.45 15.16 14.33
N ILE A 487 0.13 14.09 14.87
CA ILE A 487 -0.10 13.66 16.25
C ILE A 487 1.19 13.51 17.05
N GLY A 488 2.36 13.81 16.47
CA GLY A 488 3.62 13.83 17.20
C GLY A 488 4.83 13.86 16.27
N THR A 489 5.91 14.45 16.76
CA THR A 489 7.24 14.45 16.13
C THR A 489 8.15 13.53 16.94
N SER A 490 9.05 12.82 16.26
CA SER A 490 10.03 11.92 16.86
C SER A 490 11.18 12.75 17.42
N PRO A 491 11.64 12.43 18.64
CA PRO A 491 12.83 13.05 19.20
C PRO A 491 14.13 12.75 18.42
N ARG A 492 14.18 11.60 17.72
CA ARG A 492 15.37 11.02 17.04
C ARG A 492 15.98 11.80 15.84
N TYR A 493 15.55 13.02 15.52
CA TYR A 493 16.07 13.76 14.34
C TYR A 493 17.25 14.66 14.69
N ARG A 494 18.45 14.31 14.18
CA ARG A 494 19.77 14.96 14.43
C ARG A 494 19.95 16.40 13.86
N GLY A 495 18.88 17.16 13.67
CA GLY A 495 18.92 18.58 13.36
C GLY A 495 17.89 19.33 14.22
N THR A 496 18.15 20.59 14.59
CA THR A 496 17.31 21.41 15.51
C THR A 496 15.85 20.97 15.51
N PRO A 497 15.26 20.58 16.67
CA PRO A 497 13.95 19.91 16.78
C PRO A 497 12.89 20.75 16.07
N LYS A 498 12.67 20.39 14.81
CA LYS A 498 11.76 21.08 13.92
C LYS A 498 11.08 20.01 13.12
N PRO A 499 9.79 19.76 13.38
CA PRO A 499 9.00 18.98 12.44
C PRO A 499 9.13 19.60 11.06
N ASP A 500 9.64 18.82 10.12
CA ASP A 500 9.64 19.20 8.72
C ASP A 500 8.24 19.01 8.12
N TYR A 501 7.37 18.25 8.81
CA TYR A 501 5.96 18.01 8.50
C TYR A 501 5.75 17.43 7.11
N ASP A 502 6.74 16.70 6.61
CA ASP A 502 6.54 16.01 5.36
C ASP A 502 5.74 14.74 5.54
N TYR A 503 5.00 14.39 4.50
CA TYR A 503 4.13 13.22 4.51
C TYR A 503 3.80 12.79 3.10
N THR A 504 3.40 11.53 2.99
CA THR A 504 2.61 11.03 1.90
C THR A 504 1.20 10.71 2.39
N LEU A 505 0.21 10.95 1.53
CA LEU A 505 -1.14 10.42 1.68
C LEU A 505 -1.63 9.95 0.32
N SER A 506 -1.94 8.67 0.20
CA SER A 506 -2.48 8.11 -1.03
C SER A 506 -3.59 7.11 -0.75
N ILE A 507 -4.61 7.08 -1.60
CA ILE A 507 -5.75 6.18 -1.45
C ILE A 507 -5.89 5.34 -2.71
N ASN A 508 -5.82 4.03 -2.54
CA ASN A 508 -5.84 3.05 -3.60
C ASN A 508 -6.98 2.05 -3.38
N SER A 509 -7.81 1.81 -4.40
CA SER A 509 -8.85 0.79 -4.31
C SER A 509 -8.25 -0.61 -4.45
N GLY A 510 -8.39 -1.46 -3.44
CA GLY A 510 -7.94 -2.86 -3.47
C GLY A 510 -8.93 -3.85 -4.12
N GLY A 511 -10.12 -3.38 -4.52
CA GLY A 511 -11.23 -4.22 -4.99
C GLY A 511 -11.21 -4.57 -6.48
N ASN A 512 -11.70 -5.77 -6.84
CA ASN A 512 -11.87 -6.25 -8.22
C ASN A 512 -13.28 -6.02 -8.82
N ASP A 513 -14.14 -5.24 -8.17
CA ASP A 513 -15.50 -5.00 -8.65
C ASP A 513 -15.50 -3.90 -9.73
N PRO A 514 -15.73 -4.22 -11.02
CA PRO A 514 -15.69 -3.20 -12.07
C PRO A 514 -16.79 -2.15 -11.94
N ALA A 515 -17.86 -2.43 -11.20
CA ALA A 515 -18.96 -1.48 -10.99
C ALA A 515 -18.70 -0.53 -9.81
N CYS A 516 -17.61 -0.69 -9.06
CA CYS A 516 -17.31 0.09 -7.87
C CYS A 516 -15.84 0.52 -7.80
N ALA A 517 -15.57 1.74 -7.34
CA ALA A 517 -14.21 2.23 -7.16
C ALA A 517 -14.14 3.31 -6.08
N ALA A 518 -13.00 3.41 -5.41
CA ALA A 518 -12.64 4.57 -4.60
C ALA A 518 -12.25 5.73 -5.53
N ILE A 519 -12.83 6.90 -5.30
CA ILE A 519 -12.58 8.11 -6.08
C ILE A 519 -12.29 9.24 -5.09
N VAL A 520 -11.11 9.84 -5.22
CA VAL A 520 -10.72 10.98 -4.41
C VAL A 520 -11.01 12.28 -5.16
N ASP A 521 -11.62 13.23 -4.50
CA ASP A 521 -11.67 14.63 -4.90
C ASP A 521 -10.89 15.45 -3.88
N ASP A 522 -9.74 15.96 -4.30
CA ASP A 522 -8.80 16.66 -3.42
C ASP A 522 -8.66 18.13 -3.82
N PRO A 523 -9.67 18.97 -3.52
CA PRO A 523 -9.63 20.39 -3.88
C PRO A 523 -8.64 21.21 -3.03
N GLN A 524 -8.22 20.68 -1.87
CA GLN A 524 -7.34 21.36 -0.93
C GLN A 524 -5.88 20.88 -1.01
N GLY A 525 -5.64 19.81 -1.77
CA GLY A 525 -4.32 19.34 -2.16
C GLY A 525 -3.62 18.47 -1.12
N ILE A 526 -4.35 17.81 -0.22
CA ILE A 526 -3.76 17.00 0.86
C ILE A 526 -3.22 15.63 0.39
N MET A 527 -3.50 15.21 -0.84
CA MET A 527 -3.04 13.92 -1.37
C MET A 527 -1.65 14.05 -2.01
N GLY A 528 -0.95 12.92 -2.11
CA GLY A 528 0.40 12.82 -2.66
C GLY A 528 1.49 13.04 -1.61
N GLY A 529 2.72 13.24 -2.06
CA GLY A 529 3.86 13.60 -1.22
C GLY A 529 3.98 15.11 -1.06
N HIS A 530 4.16 15.57 0.17
CA HIS A 530 4.39 16.95 0.55
C HIS A 530 5.69 17.03 1.31
N ASN A 531 6.68 17.77 0.79
CA ASN A 531 7.98 17.95 1.42
C ASN A 531 8.06 19.40 1.89
N GLU A 532 7.61 19.66 3.12
CA GLU A 532 7.66 20.99 3.73
C GLU A 532 8.77 21.05 4.80
N SER A 533 8.95 22.18 5.49
CA SER A 533 10.01 22.30 6.52
C SER A 533 9.66 23.21 7.70
N ASN A 534 8.43 23.75 7.75
CA ASN A 534 8.07 24.74 8.79
C ASN A 534 6.57 24.78 9.16
N SER A 535 5.69 24.03 8.49
CA SER A 535 4.27 23.96 8.84
C SER A 535 3.61 22.73 8.27
N PHE A 536 2.70 22.11 9.03
CA PHE A 536 1.90 21.00 8.52
C PHE A 536 0.88 21.45 7.48
N PHE A 537 1.13 21.11 6.20
CA PHE A 537 0.28 21.54 5.10
C PHE A 537 -1.18 21.09 5.26
N ALA A 538 -1.41 19.86 5.74
CA ALA A 538 -2.76 19.30 5.84
C ALA A 538 -3.56 19.80 7.06
N GLN A 539 -2.97 20.65 7.92
CA GLN A 539 -3.67 21.19 9.09
C GLN A 539 -5.00 21.87 8.70
N GLY A 540 -6.10 21.32 9.20
CA GLY A 540 -7.47 21.82 8.93
C GLY A 540 -7.91 21.70 7.47
N LYS A 541 -7.20 20.92 6.64
CA LYS A 541 -7.56 20.65 5.26
C LYS A 541 -8.12 19.23 5.09
N THR A 542 -9.02 19.07 4.13
CA THR A 542 -9.77 17.84 3.91
C THR A 542 -9.86 17.50 2.44
N ALA A 543 -9.91 16.21 2.11
CA ALA A 543 -10.34 15.70 0.81
C ALA A 543 -11.66 14.94 0.94
N ASP A 544 -12.38 14.75 -0.18
CA ASP A 544 -13.55 13.88 -0.23
C ASP A 544 -13.15 12.51 -0.82
N LEU A 545 -13.50 11.44 -0.13
CA LEU A 545 -13.40 10.07 -0.63
C LEU A 545 -14.79 9.53 -0.96
N TYR A 546 -15.00 9.12 -2.21
CA TYR A 546 -16.24 8.52 -2.68
C TYR A 546 -16.03 7.04 -2.99
N ILE A 547 -16.84 6.17 -2.41
CA ILE A 547 -16.92 4.76 -2.81
C ILE A 547 -18.00 4.64 -3.87
N ALA A 548 -17.66 5.07 -5.09
CA ALA A 548 -18.61 5.15 -6.19
C ALA A 548 -19.12 3.74 -6.56
N LEU A 549 -20.43 3.54 -6.62
CA LEU A 549 -21.07 2.31 -7.05
C LEU A 549 -22.05 2.59 -8.20
N MET A 550 -21.86 1.90 -9.32
CA MET A 550 -22.82 1.88 -10.42
C MET A 550 -23.81 0.73 -10.21
N THR A 551 -25.10 1.04 -10.22
CA THR A 551 -26.18 0.07 -10.18
C THR A 551 -26.98 0.10 -11.48
N SER A 552 -27.62 -1.03 -11.82
CA SER A 552 -28.48 -1.16 -12.98
C SER A 552 -29.87 -1.67 -12.59
N GLU A 553 -30.91 -1.07 -13.16
CA GLU A 553 -32.29 -1.50 -12.99
C GLU A 553 -33.07 -1.42 -14.31
N THR A 554 -33.61 -2.55 -14.80
CA THR A 554 -34.39 -2.58 -16.03
C THR A 554 -35.69 -1.80 -15.89
N VAL A 555 -36.07 -1.04 -16.91
CA VAL A 555 -37.35 -0.29 -16.94
C VAL A 555 -38.53 -1.24 -17.10
N ALA A 556 -38.36 -2.36 -17.82
CA ALA A 556 -39.33 -3.43 -17.80
C ALA A 556 -39.43 -4.04 -16.39
N THR A 557 -40.65 -4.33 -15.96
CA THR A 557 -40.92 -4.90 -14.63
C THR A 557 -40.82 -6.42 -14.60
N LEU A 558 -40.75 -7.05 -15.77
CA LEU A 558 -40.58 -8.49 -15.96
C LEU A 558 -39.42 -8.77 -16.93
N PRO A 559 -38.57 -9.80 -16.66
CA PRO A 559 -38.56 -10.65 -15.46
C PRO A 559 -38.37 -9.88 -14.15
N THR A 560 -38.79 -10.49 -13.02
CA THR A 560 -38.81 -9.82 -11.71
C THR A 560 -37.43 -9.43 -11.20
N ASP A 561 -36.38 -10.14 -11.63
CA ASP A 561 -35.01 -9.68 -11.43
C ASP A 561 -34.73 -8.51 -12.39
N ARG A 562 -34.87 -7.30 -11.86
CA ARG A 562 -34.60 -6.05 -12.58
C ARG A 562 -33.14 -5.62 -12.48
N LYS A 563 -32.31 -6.26 -11.65
CA LYS A 563 -30.86 -5.98 -11.53
C LYS A 563 -30.02 -6.76 -12.54
N ARG A 564 -30.65 -7.62 -13.34
CA ARG A 564 -29.99 -8.43 -14.37
C ARG A 564 -29.22 -7.59 -15.39
N LYS A 565 -28.11 -8.17 -15.84
CA LYS A 565 -27.23 -7.62 -16.89
C LYS A 565 -27.50 -8.22 -18.27
N LYS A 566 -28.32 -9.27 -18.34
CA LYS A 566 -28.81 -9.83 -19.59
C LYS A 566 -30.13 -9.18 -19.95
N VAL A 567 -30.23 -8.56 -21.14
CA VAL A 567 -31.36 -7.75 -21.57
C VAL A 567 -31.79 -8.06 -23.00
N GLY A 568 -33.06 -7.85 -23.31
CA GLY A 568 -33.57 -8.04 -24.66
C GLY A 568 -33.26 -6.83 -25.55
N VAL A 569 -33.19 -7.03 -26.86
CA VAL A 569 -33.11 -5.92 -27.83
C VAL A 569 -34.22 -4.89 -27.59
N GLY A 570 -33.87 -3.60 -27.67
CA GLY A 570 -34.79 -2.48 -27.43
C GLY A 570 -35.13 -2.21 -25.96
N GLU A 571 -34.69 -3.06 -25.02
CA GLU A 571 -34.91 -2.85 -23.60
C GLU A 571 -34.18 -1.61 -23.06
N GLU A 572 -34.77 -0.95 -22.06
CA GLU A 572 -34.18 0.20 -21.37
C GLU A 572 -33.73 -0.20 -19.96
N VAL A 573 -32.56 0.28 -19.54
CA VAL A 573 -31.95 0.04 -18.23
C VAL A 573 -31.55 1.37 -17.61
N ASN A 574 -32.10 1.68 -16.44
CA ASN A 574 -31.66 2.81 -15.63
C ASN A 574 -30.32 2.45 -14.98
N LEU A 575 -29.35 3.35 -15.11
CA LEU A 575 -28.05 3.28 -14.48
C LEU A 575 -27.95 4.43 -13.49
N THR A 576 -27.53 4.13 -12.25
CA THR A 576 -27.42 5.12 -11.19
C THR A 576 -26.10 4.94 -10.46
N LEU A 577 -25.38 6.04 -10.28
CA LEU A 577 -24.21 6.13 -9.43
C LEU A 577 -24.61 6.60 -8.03
N THR A 578 -24.02 5.98 -7.03
CA THR A 578 -24.07 6.38 -5.62
C THR A 578 -22.64 6.55 -5.09
N PRO A 579 -22.36 7.48 -4.17
CA PRO A 579 -23.30 8.39 -3.50
C PRO A 579 -23.87 9.49 -4.43
N SER A 580 -24.97 10.12 -4.03
CA SER A 580 -25.67 11.12 -4.85
C SER A 580 -24.92 12.44 -4.99
N SER A 581 -23.97 12.69 -4.07
CA SER A 581 -23.08 13.84 -4.03
C SER A 581 -21.84 13.73 -4.93
N LEU A 582 -21.69 12.64 -5.70
CA LEU A 582 -20.57 12.45 -6.63
C LEU A 582 -20.39 13.64 -7.60
N PRO A 583 -19.13 14.02 -7.92
CA PRO A 583 -18.85 14.91 -9.04
C PRO A 583 -19.45 14.37 -10.33
N SER A 584 -19.86 15.27 -11.23
CA SER A 584 -20.60 14.89 -12.44
C SER A 584 -19.76 13.94 -13.32
N PRO A 585 -20.21 12.71 -13.57
CA PRO A 585 -19.51 11.76 -14.43
C PRO A 585 -19.64 12.13 -15.90
N THR A 586 -18.70 11.63 -16.70
CA THR A 586 -18.87 11.48 -18.14
C THR A 586 -19.24 10.03 -18.47
N TRP A 587 -20.38 9.83 -19.14
CA TRP A 587 -20.83 8.50 -19.54
C TRP A 587 -20.36 8.13 -20.95
N ALA A 588 -19.97 6.86 -21.14
CA ALA A 588 -19.55 6.32 -22.42
C ALA A 588 -20.09 4.91 -22.66
N LEU A 589 -20.21 4.55 -23.94
CA LEU A 589 -20.44 3.16 -24.37
C LEU A 589 -19.16 2.61 -25.00
N ALA A 590 -18.66 1.51 -24.43
CA ALA A 590 -17.53 0.74 -24.93
C ALA A 590 -17.96 -0.66 -25.40
N GLY A 591 -17.07 -1.37 -26.11
CA GLY A 591 -17.33 -2.70 -26.69
C GLY A 591 -17.77 -2.65 -28.15
N THR A 592 -18.35 -3.75 -28.70
CA THR A 592 -18.97 -3.72 -30.04
C THR A 592 -20.33 -3.08 -29.90
N PRO A 593 -20.49 -1.76 -30.11
CA PRO A 593 -21.74 -1.11 -29.84
C PRO A 593 -22.66 -1.64 -30.94
N GLY A 594 -23.75 -2.28 -30.55
CA GLY A 594 -24.91 -2.34 -31.44
C GLY A 594 -25.38 -0.92 -31.74
N THR A 595 -26.60 -0.76 -32.23
CA THR A 595 -27.26 0.56 -32.22
C THR A 595 -27.68 0.99 -30.80
N SER A 596 -26.99 0.53 -29.75
CA SER A 596 -27.28 0.87 -28.35
C SER A 596 -26.90 2.32 -28.08
N ALA A 597 -27.60 2.96 -27.16
CA ALA A 597 -27.41 4.37 -26.84
C ALA A 597 -27.53 4.62 -25.32
N LEU A 598 -26.90 5.70 -24.85
CA LEU A 598 -27.01 6.21 -23.47
C LEU A 598 -27.67 7.59 -23.48
N ASN A 599 -28.54 7.87 -22.52
CA ASN A 599 -29.14 9.20 -22.32
C ASN A 599 -29.70 9.38 -20.89
N PRO A 600 -29.45 10.52 -20.20
CA PRO A 600 -28.47 11.57 -20.53
C PRO A 600 -27.02 11.09 -20.37
N LEU A 601 -26.08 11.76 -21.04
CA LEU A 601 -24.64 11.44 -20.98
C LEU A 601 -23.90 12.16 -19.83
N THR A 602 -24.64 12.86 -18.97
CA THR A 602 -24.13 13.70 -17.89
C THR A 602 -25.02 13.59 -16.65
N GLY A 603 -24.44 13.72 -15.47
CA GLY A 603 -25.13 13.57 -14.18
C GLY A 603 -25.04 12.13 -13.65
N ILE A 604 -25.38 11.91 -12.38
CA ILE A 604 -25.21 10.62 -11.69
C ILE A 604 -26.15 9.50 -12.16
N SER A 605 -26.93 9.73 -13.21
CA SER A 605 -27.81 8.70 -13.78
C SER A 605 -27.87 8.78 -15.30
N SER A 606 -27.97 7.62 -15.93
CA SER A 606 -28.12 7.47 -17.38
C SER A 606 -29.08 6.33 -17.69
N VAL A 607 -29.61 6.28 -18.91
CA VAL A 607 -30.44 5.17 -19.39
C VAL A 607 -29.74 4.53 -20.58
N LEU A 608 -29.43 3.24 -20.45
CA LEU A 608 -29.02 2.40 -21.57
C LEU A 608 -30.25 1.93 -22.33
N THR A 609 -30.33 2.27 -23.61
CA THR A 609 -31.26 1.63 -24.55
C THR A 609 -30.50 0.55 -25.32
N ALA A 610 -30.89 -0.71 -25.13
CA ALA A 610 -30.33 -1.85 -25.83
C ALA A 610 -30.62 -1.74 -27.34
N GLY A 611 -29.59 -1.97 -28.16
CA GLY A 611 -29.68 -1.83 -29.61
C GLY A 611 -30.55 -2.86 -30.32
N GLU A 612 -30.55 -2.80 -31.65
CA GLU A 612 -31.39 -3.66 -32.50
C GLU A 612 -30.83 -5.07 -32.72
N ARG A 613 -29.64 -5.40 -32.17
CA ARG A 613 -28.95 -6.68 -32.37
C ARG A 613 -28.37 -7.21 -31.07
N ALA A 614 -28.15 -8.52 -31.02
CA ALA A 614 -27.36 -9.13 -29.97
C ALA A 614 -25.92 -8.57 -29.96
N CYS A 615 -25.44 -8.18 -28.78
CA CYS A 615 -24.11 -7.62 -28.56
C CYS A 615 -23.78 -7.64 -27.05
N THR A 616 -22.54 -7.26 -26.71
CA THR A 616 -22.09 -7.15 -25.31
C THR A 616 -21.54 -5.74 -25.04
N PRO A 617 -22.42 -4.72 -24.88
CA PRO A 617 -21.97 -3.37 -24.62
C PRO A 617 -21.50 -3.23 -23.16
N SER A 618 -20.46 -2.42 -22.96
CA SER A 618 -20.02 -1.95 -21.65
C SER A 618 -20.47 -0.51 -21.48
N THR A 619 -21.16 -0.20 -20.38
CA THR A 619 -21.42 1.18 -20.00
C THR A 619 -20.39 1.61 -18.98
N GLU A 620 -19.71 2.72 -19.26
CA GLU A 620 -18.63 3.28 -18.45
C GLU A 620 -19.05 4.67 -17.94
N ALA A 621 -18.73 4.97 -16.68
CA ALA A 621 -18.81 6.31 -16.13
C ALA A 621 -17.44 6.68 -15.55
N THR A 622 -16.90 7.80 -16.04
CA THR A 622 -15.59 8.32 -15.58
C THR A 622 -15.77 9.55 -14.72
N ILE A 623 -15.21 9.53 -13.51
CA ILE A 623 -15.21 10.61 -12.53
C ILE A 623 -13.75 10.82 -12.09
N ASN A 624 -13.24 12.04 -12.17
CA ASN A 624 -11.85 12.38 -11.80
C ASN A 624 -10.77 11.43 -12.40
N GLY A 625 -11.01 10.89 -13.60
CA GLY A 625 -10.10 9.95 -14.27
C GLY A 625 -10.26 8.48 -13.87
N VAL A 626 -11.04 8.17 -12.85
CA VAL A 626 -11.40 6.81 -12.43
C VAL A 626 -12.66 6.35 -13.15
N THR A 627 -12.68 5.11 -13.66
CA THR A 627 -13.80 4.56 -14.42
C THR A 627 -14.44 3.39 -13.68
N VAL A 628 -15.76 3.48 -13.47
CA VAL A 628 -16.62 2.35 -13.09
C VAL A 628 -17.45 1.90 -14.29
N LYS A 629 -17.77 0.61 -14.38
CA LYS A 629 -18.45 0.03 -15.54
C LYS A 629 -19.38 -1.14 -15.21
N ILE A 630 -20.38 -1.33 -16.07
CA ILE A 630 -21.23 -2.52 -16.10
C ILE A 630 -21.27 -3.07 -17.53
N ASP A 631 -20.90 -4.35 -17.66
CA ASP A 631 -21.06 -5.11 -18.89
C ASP A 631 -22.48 -5.70 -18.99
N PHE A 632 -23.10 -5.57 -20.17
CA PHE A 632 -24.41 -6.14 -20.48
C PHE A 632 -24.31 -7.22 -21.56
N GLU A 633 -25.27 -8.16 -21.55
CA GLU A 633 -25.51 -9.11 -22.63
C GLU A 633 -26.86 -8.78 -23.27
N VAL A 634 -26.85 -8.27 -24.51
CA VAL A 634 -28.07 -8.02 -25.29
C VAL A 634 -28.40 -9.24 -26.13
N VAL A 635 -29.64 -9.74 -26.06
CA VAL A 635 -30.10 -10.91 -26.82
C VAL A 635 -31.31 -10.60 -27.70
N GLU A 636 -31.39 -11.30 -28.83
CA GLU A 636 -32.54 -11.28 -29.74
C GLU A 636 -33.57 -12.33 -29.30
N PRO A 637 -34.87 -12.19 -29.65
CA PRO A 637 -35.82 -13.26 -29.45
C PRO A 637 -35.42 -14.47 -30.30
N ASP A 638 -35.67 -15.69 -29.83
CA ASP A 638 -35.29 -16.94 -30.54
C ASP A 638 -36.44 -17.95 -30.65
N GLY A 639 -37.58 -17.67 -30.01
CA GLY A 639 -38.70 -18.61 -29.97
C GLY A 639 -40.04 -17.93 -29.73
N VAL A 640 -41.10 -18.64 -30.13
CA VAL A 640 -42.49 -18.23 -29.91
C VAL A 640 -43.25 -19.39 -29.29
N VAL A 641 -43.91 -19.12 -28.17
CA VAL A 641 -44.84 -20.05 -27.51
C VAL A 641 -46.24 -19.46 -27.58
N MET A 642 -47.22 -20.27 -27.98
CA MET A 642 -48.63 -19.89 -27.96
C MET A 642 -49.29 -20.46 -26.72
N GLU A 643 -50.22 -19.70 -26.14
CA GLU A 643 -51.15 -20.19 -25.14
C GLU A 643 -52.59 -19.81 -25.50
N GLN A 644 -53.56 -20.59 -25.04
CA GLN A 644 -54.97 -20.25 -25.25
C GLN A 644 -55.33 -19.00 -24.44
N GLU A 645 -55.98 -18.04 -25.09
CA GLU A 645 -56.42 -16.80 -24.47
C GLU A 645 -57.42 -17.11 -23.33
N PRO A 646 -57.15 -16.65 -22.10
CA PRO A 646 -58.03 -16.90 -20.97
C PRO A 646 -59.47 -16.46 -21.24
N GLY A 647 -60.44 -17.29 -20.83
CA GLY A 647 -61.86 -17.01 -21.02
C GLY A 647 -62.39 -17.28 -22.44
N THR A 648 -61.54 -17.72 -23.38
CA THR A 648 -61.99 -18.16 -24.70
C THR A 648 -62.21 -19.66 -24.75
N GLY A 649 -63.27 -20.09 -25.43
CA GLY A 649 -63.57 -21.49 -25.71
C GLY A 649 -62.80 -22.04 -26.91
N ILE A 650 -63.00 -23.33 -27.17
CA ILE A 650 -62.53 -23.99 -28.40
C ILE A 650 -63.64 -23.83 -29.45
N TRP A 651 -63.30 -23.35 -30.64
CA TRP A 651 -64.24 -23.24 -31.76
C TRP A 651 -64.45 -24.59 -32.46
N HIS A 652 -65.71 -24.92 -32.77
CA HIS A 652 -66.12 -26.14 -33.48
C HIS A 652 -67.50 -25.97 -34.13
N ILE A 653 -67.75 -26.65 -35.25
CA ILE A 653 -69.08 -26.77 -35.86
C ILE A 653 -69.47 -28.24 -35.90
N GLN A 654 -70.58 -28.58 -35.24
CA GLN A 654 -71.10 -29.95 -35.21
C GLN A 654 -71.33 -30.49 -36.62
N GLY A 655 -70.83 -31.70 -36.87
CA GLY A 655 -70.91 -32.40 -38.16
C GLY A 655 -69.89 -31.92 -39.20
N LYS A 656 -68.95 -31.05 -38.82
CA LYS A 656 -67.82 -30.62 -39.65
C LYS A 656 -66.50 -30.96 -38.97
N GLY A 657 -65.52 -31.43 -39.74
CA GLY A 657 -64.16 -31.56 -39.23
C GLY A 657 -63.58 -30.17 -38.99
N SER A 658 -63.61 -29.71 -37.74
CA SER A 658 -63.24 -28.35 -37.38
C SER A 658 -62.70 -28.25 -35.96
N ALA A 659 -61.67 -27.45 -35.75
CA ALA A 659 -61.17 -27.10 -34.42
C ALA A 659 -60.48 -25.72 -34.46
N GLY A 660 -60.46 -25.00 -33.35
CA GLY A 660 -59.70 -23.77 -33.26
C GLY A 660 -59.66 -23.18 -31.86
N PHE A 661 -58.71 -22.31 -31.61
CA PHE A 661 -58.54 -21.56 -30.36
C PHE A 661 -58.10 -20.12 -30.65
N LYS A 662 -58.36 -19.23 -29.70
CA LYS A 662 -57.74 -17.91 -29.67
C LYS A 662 -56.41 -18.05 -28.96
N GLY A 663 -55.31 -17.74 -29.65
CA GLY A 663 -53.95 -17.95 -29.15
C GLY A 663 -53.25 -16.63 -28.88
N ARG A 664 -52.55 -16.54 -27.75
CA ARG A 664 -51.68 -15.43 -27.42
C ARG A 664 -50.21 -15.84 -27.55
N PRO A 665 -49.39 -15.10 -28.31
CA PRO A 665 -47.97 -15.40 -28.46
C PRO A 665 -47.14 -14.82 -27.32
N TYR A 666 -46.12 -15.58 -26.91
CA TYR A 666 -45.08 -15.22 -25.95
C TYR A 666 -43.70 -15.46 -26.56
N PHE A 667 -42.72 -14.63 -26.22
CA PHE A 667 -41.42 -14.59 -26.91
C PHE A 667 -40.27 -14.99 -25.99
N ALA A 668 -39.50 -15.99 -26.42
CA ALA A 668 -38.32 -16.50 -25.74
C ALA A 668 -37.04 -15.77 -26.23
N PRO A 669 -35.96 -15.73 -25.42
CA PRO A 669 -35.83 -16.32 -24.08
C PRO A 669 -36.63 -15.56 -23.01
N PHE A 670 -37.04 -16.28 -21.96
CA PHE A 670 -37.94 -15.75 -20.91
C PHE A 670 -37.21 -15.17 -19.70
N ASP A 671 -35.88 -15.10 -19.74
CA ASP A 671 -35.02 -14.44 -18.75
C ASP A 671 -34.72 -12.98 -19.11
N VAL A 672 -35.36 -12.43 -20.15
CA VAL A 672 -35.27 -11.03 -20.58
C VAL A 672 -36.64 -10.46 -21.00
N SER A 673 -36.70 -9.16 -21.25
CA SER A 673 -37.89 -8.49 -21.78
C SER A 673 -37.73 -8.07 -23.24
N PHE A 674 -38.80 -8.23 -24.02
CA PHE A 674 -38.95 -7.75 -25.39
C PHE A 674 -40.08 -6.73 -25.51
N LYS A 675 -40.54 -6.14 -24.40
CA LYS A 675 -41.65 -5.18 -24.33
C LYS A 675 -41.56 -4.02 -25.33
N TYR A 676 -40.36 -3.65 -25.77
CA TYR A 676 -40.14 -2.48 -26.62
C TYR A 676 -39.92 -2.81 -28.11
N ILE A 677 -40.22 -4.04 -28.53
CA ILE A 677 -40.13 -4.46 -29.93
C ILE A 677 -41.51 -4.64 -30.56
N GLU A 678 -41.52 -4.69 -31.89
CA GLU A 678 -42.68 -5.10 -32.66
C GLU A 678 -42.43 -6.45 -33.31
N ILE A 679 -43.47 -7.28 -33.40
CA ILE A 679 -43.43 -8.62 -33.99
C ILE A 679 -44.47 -8.72 -35.11
N ARG A 680 -44.20 -9.55 -36.12
CA ARG A 680 -45.22 -9.98 -37.09
C ARG A 680 -44.91 -11.37 -37.66
N GLU A 681 -45.91 -11.93 -38.33
CA GLU A 681 -45.77 -13.11 -39.17
C GLU A 681 -45.42 -12.72 -40.60
N ASP A 682 -44.53 -13.48 -41.25
CA ASP A 682 -44.19 -13.33 -42.66
C ASP A 682 -45.01 -14.28 -43.56
N THR A 683 -44.90 -14.06 -44.86
CA THR A 683 -45.49 -14.90 -45.89
C THR A 683 -44.80 -16.26 -45.98
N CYS A 684 -45.58 -17.32 -46.15
CA CYS A 684 -45.09 -18.66 -46.45
C CYS A 684 -46.11 -19.42 -47.30
N VAL A 685 -45.71 -20.60 -47.79
CA VAL A 685 -46.55 -21.47 -48.61
C VAL A 685 -46.86 -22.74 -47.83
N GLY A 686 -48.15 -23.10 -47.77
CA GLY A 686 -48.64 -24.26 -47.04
C GLY A 686 -48.51 -25.55 -47.83
N THR A 687 -48.30 -26.65 -47.11
CA THR A 687 -48.22 -28.00 -47.66
C THR A 687 -49.28 -28.88 -47.04
N GLY A 688 -50.04 -29.59 -47.86
CA GLY A 688 -51.14 -30.45 -47.43
C GLY A 688 -50.95 -31.90 -47.83
N THR A 689 -51.45 -32.81 -47.00
CA THR A 689 -51.49 -34.26 -47.25
C THR A 689 -52.89 -34.80 -46.99
N GLY A 690 -53.20 -35.97 -47.55
CA GLY A 690 -54.48 -36.63 -47.31
C GLY A 690 -55.68 -35.75 -47.69
N TYR A 691 -56.57 -35.49 -46.73
CA TYR A 691 -57.73 -34.62 -46.92
C TYR A 691 -57.34 -33.22 -47.43
N PHE A 692 -56.19 -32.69 -46.98
CA PHE A 692 -55.73 -31.34 -47.30
C PHE A 692 -54.84 -31.26 -48.56
N LEU A 693 -54.71 -32.33 -49.37
CA LEU A 693 -53.82 -32.32 -50.53
C LEU A 693 -54.15 -31.17 -51.51
N GLY A 694 -55.44 -30.85 -51.68
CA GLY A 694 -55.91 -29.75 -52.53
C GLY A 694 -55.59 -28.35 -52.00
N ASP A 695 -55.21 -28.23 -50.74
CA ASP A 695 -54.84 -26.97 -50.10
C ASP A 695 -53.33 -26.68 -50.21
N THR A 696 -52.55 -27.62 -50.77
CA THR A 696 -51.13 -27.39 -51.05
C THR A 696 -50.93 -26.19 -51.98
N GLY A 697 -50.05 -25.27 -51.59
CA GLY A 697 -49.81 -24.03 -52.32
C GLY A 697 -50.60 -22.82 -51.79
N GLN A 698 -51.46 -23.00 -50.78
CA GLN A 698 -52.11 -21.86 -50.11
C GLN A 698 -51.07 -20.95 -49.44
N VAL A 699 -51.16 -19.65 -49.71
CA VAL A 699 -50.22 -18.64 -49.22
C VAL A 699 -50.73 -18.06 -47.90
N HIS A 700 -49.88 -18.11 -46.87
CA HIS A 700 -50.08 -17.36 -45.63
C HIS A 700 -49.83 -15.86 -45.90
N PRO A 701 -50.79 -14.96 -45.62
CA PRO A 701 -50.63 -13.54 -45.87
C PRO A 701 -49.61 -12.90 -44.91
N LEU A 702 -49.04 -11.76 -45.31
CA LEU A 702 -48.15 -10.99 -44.45
C LEU A 702 -48.94 -10.43 -43.25
N GLY A 703 -48.45 -10.69 -42.05
CA GLY A 703 -49.00 -10.16 -40.81
C GLY A 703 -48.77 -8.66 -40.64
N GLN A 704 -49.64 -8.01 -39.86
CA GLN A 704 -49.39 -6.65 -39.39
C GLN A 704 -48.38 -6.66 -38.24
N TRP A 705 -47.63 -5.58 -38.10
CA TRP A 705 -46.82 -5.36 -36.90
C TRP A 705 -47.73 -5.18 -35.69
N ILE A 706 -47.43 -5.95 -34.65
CA ILE A 706 -48.04 -5.81 -33.34
C ILE A 706 -46.94 -5.46 -32.32
N GLY A 707 -47.29 -4.65 -31.33
CA GLY A 707 -46.40 -4.41 -30.20
C GLY A 707 -46.24 -5.65 -29.33
N VAL A 708 -45.16 -5.69 -28.56
CA VAL A 708 -45.01 -6.60 -27.43
C VAL A 708 -45.34 -5.83 -26.15
N VAL A 709 -45.98 -6.47 -25.19
CA VAL A 709 -46.30 -5.92 -23.88
C VAL A 709 -45.88 -6.90 -22.79
N GLU A 710 -45.92 -6.48 -21.53
CA GLU A 710 -45.54 -7.35 -20.41
C GLU A 710 -46.50 -8.52 -20.27
N GLY A 711 -45.93 -9.73 -20.18
CA GLY A 711 -46.62 -10.98 -19.96
C GLY A 711 -46.81 -11.27 -18.46
N ASP A 712 -46.24 -12.39 -18.03
CA ASP A 712 -46.22 -12.84 -16.64
C ASP A 712 -44.80 -13.25 -16.22
N ALA A 713 -44.62 -13.63 -14.95
CA ALA A 713 -43.31 -13.94 -14.39
C ALA A 713 -42.60 -15.12 -15.08
N ALA A 714 -43.34 -16.06 -15.67
CA ALA A 714 -42.76 -17.17 -16.41
C ALA A 714 -42.51 -16.83 -17.89
N LYS A 715 -43.27 -15.88 -18.46
CA LYS A 715 -43.19 -15.43 -19.85
C LYS A 715 -43.30 -13.91 -19.93
N PRO A 716 -42.19 -13.18 -19.73
CA PRO A 716 -42.20 -11.72 -19.57
C PRO A 716 -42.72 -10.92 -20.75
N SER A 717 -42.69 -11.50 -21.96
CA SER A 717 -42.94 -10.81 -23.21
C SER A 717 -44.09 -11.45 -23.96
N LYS A 718 -45.25 -10.78 -24.03
CA LYS A 718 -46.45 -11.25 -24.75
C LYS A 718 -46.81 -10.31 -25.90
N GLY A 719 -47.38 -10.84 -26.99
CA GLY A 719 -47.90 -9.99 -28.07
C GLY A 719 -49.11 -9.18 -27.62
N ASP A 720 -49.19 -7.92 -28.07
CA ASP A 720 -50.35 -7.03 -27.91
C ASP A 720 -51.46 -7.36 -28.93
N GLY A 721 -51.84 -8.64 -28.95
CA GLY A 721 -52.76 -9.19 -29.91
C GLY A 721 -53.09 -10.64 -29.59
N VAL A 722 -54.25 -11.07 -30.08
CA VAL A 722 -54.69 -12.47 -29.98
C VAL A 722 -54.91 -12.97 -31.40
N ASP A 723 -54.20 -14.05 -31.73
CA ASP A 723 -54.35 -14.75 -32.99
C ASP A 723 -55.59 -15.64 -32.97
N THR A 724 -56.23 -15.81 -34.12
CA THR A 724 -57.38 -16.70 -34.29
C THR A 724 -56.95 -17.92 -35.08
N ILE A 725 -56.55 -18.97 -34.37
CA ILE A 725 -56.04 -20.19 -34.97
C ILE A 725 -57.21 -21.17 -35.13
N LYS A 726 -57.67 -21.41 -36.36
CA LYS A 726 -58.74 -22.37 -36.63
C LYS A 726 -58.60 -23.01 -37.99
N THR A 727 -59.11 -24.22 -38.10
CA THR A 727 -59.26 -24.91 -39.37
C THR A 727 -60.45 -24.38 -40.18
N GLY A 728 -60.54 -24.81 -41.45
CA GLY A 728 -61.78 -24.76 -42.22
C GLY A 728 -62.92 -25.59 -41.58
N ALA A 729 -64.16 -25.32 -42.00
CA ALA A 729 -65.33 -26.13 -41.65
C ALA A 729 -65.49 -27.31 -42.64
N ASN A 730 -64.70 -28.36 -42.45
CA ASN A 730 -64.48 -29.40 -43.45
C ASN A 730 -65.65 -30.38 -43.59
N ASN A 731 -65.91 -30.84 -44.82
CA ASN A 731 -67.04 -31.71 -45.18
C ASN A 731 -66.58 -33.16 -45.42
N PRO A 732 -67.43 -34.16 -45.15
CA PRO A 732 -67.15 -35.54 -45.56
C PRO A 732 -67.12 -35.66 -47.11
N PRO A 733 -66.46 -36.71 -47.66
CA PRO A 733 -65.79 -37.80 -46.95
C PRO A 733 -64.44 -37.37 -46.36
N PHE A 734 -64.16 -37.77 -45.12
CA PHE A 734 -62.89 -37.50 -44.44
C PHE A 734 -61.83 -38.56 -44.77
N SER A 735 -60.58 -38.15 -44.83
CA SER A 735 -59.40 -39.02 -44.89
C SER A 735 -58.34 -38.46 -43.95
N ALA A 736 -57.45 -39.33 -43.44
CA ALA A 736 -56.37 -38.87 -42.59
C ALA A 736 -55.43 -37.94 -43.38
N GLY A 737 -55.07 -36.79 -42.83
CA GLY A 737 -54.20 -35.82 -43.50
C GLY A 737 -53.83 -34.64 -42.61
N THR A 738 -52.78 -33.94 -43.02
CA THR A 738 -52.20 -32.78 -42.31
C THR A 738 -52.02 -31.61 -43.26
N PHE A 739 -52.31 -30.40 -42.81
CA PHE A 739 -51.95 -29.14 -43.47
C PHE A 739 -51.00 -28.34 -42.59
N GLU A 740 -49.92 -27.82 -43.15
CA GLU A 740 -48.89 -27.08 -42.41
C GLU A 740 -48.51 -25.78 -43.12
N TRP A 741 -48.51 -24.68 -42.36
CA TRP A 741 -47.80 -23.45 -42.70
C TRP A 741 -46.57 -23.30 -41.79
N PRO A 742 -45.34 -23.38 -42.32
CA PRO A 742 -44.12 -23.04 -41.57
C PRO A 742 -43.91 -21.52 -41.59
N ILE A 743 -44.60 -20.80 -40.70
CA ILE A 743 -44.68 -19.33 -40.73
C ILE A 743 -43.40 -18.74 -40.13
N PRO A 744 -42.59 -17.97 -40.89
CA PRO A 744 -41.49 -17.20 -40.32
C PRO A 744 -42.04 -16.04 -39.49
N TRP A 745 -41.50 -15.84 -38.30
CA TRP A 745 -41.81 -14.72 -37.42
C TRP A 745 -40.67 -13.72 -37.45
N GLN A 746 -41.04 -12.45 -37.55
CA GLN A 746 -40.12 -11.32 -37.66
C GLN A 746 -40.26 -10.39 -36.48
N PHE A 747 -39.14 -9.81 -36.04
CA PHE A 747 -39.11 -8.70 -35.11
C PHE A 747 -38.46 -7.45 -35.71
N ARG A 748 -38.72 -6.31 -35.10
CA ARG A 748 -37.94 -5.08 -35.26
C ARG A 748 -37.97 -4.26 -33.98
N VAL A 749 -36.91 -3.51 -33.72
CA VAL A 749 -36.88 -2.51 -32.64
C VAL A 749 -37.30 -1.17 -33.22
N GLY A 750 -38.41 -0.60 -32.70
CA GLY A 750 -39.03 0.59 -33.27
C GLY A 750 -39.27 0.48 -34.79
N GLY A 751 -39.04 1.57 -35.53
CA GLY A 751 -39.18 1.61 -37.00
C GLY A 751 -38.04 0.94 -37.78
N GLY A 752 -37.20 0.13 -37.13
CA GLY A 752 -36.00 -0.49 -37.71
C GLY A 752 -36.26 -1.61 -38.73
N ALA A 753 -35.18 -2.29 -39.14
CA ALA A 753 -35.25 -3.37 -40.12
C ALA A 753 -35.91 -4.63 -39.55
N ALA A 754 -36.72 -5.30 -40.39
CA ALA A 754 -37.35 -6.56 -40.03
C ALA A 754 -36.32 -7.71 -40.04
N LYS A 755 -36.34 -8.55 -39.01
CA LYS A 755 -35.46 -9.71 -38.87
C LYS A 755 -36.26 -10.94 -38.52
N THR A 756 -36.06 -12.03 -39.26
CA THR A 756 -36.66 -13.33 -38.94
C THR A 756 -35.91 -13.95 -37.77
N PHE A 757 -36.64 -14.43 -36.76
CA PHE A 757 -36.05 -15.01 -35.55
C PHE A 757 -36.54 -16.42 -35.21
N ALA A 758 -37.76 -16.77 -35.60
CA ALA A 758 -38.32 -18.10 -35.38
C ALA A 758 -39.18 -18.51 -36.58
N THR A 759 -39.40 -19.83 -36.73
CA THR A 759 -40.40 -20.36 -37.65
C THR A 759 -41.39 -21.18 -36.84
N VAL A 760 -42.66 -20.78 -36.84
CA VAL A 760 -43.73 -21.41 -36.07
C VAL A 760 -44.67 -22.13 -37.02
N THR A 761 -44.77 -23.44 -36.85
CA THR A 761 -45.71 -24.23 -37.66
C THR A 761 -47.14 -24.05 -37.16
N HIS A 762 -48.01 -23.57 -38.04
CA HIS A 762 -49.46 -23.70 -37.90
C HIS A 762 -49.86 -25.02 -38.55
N GLN A 763 -50.43 -25.95 -37.78
CA GLN A 763 -50.69 -27.32 -38.21
C GLN A 763 -52.13 -27.74 -37.96
N GLU A 764 -52.83 -28.11 -39.02
CA GLU A 764 -54.14 -28.73 -38.99
C GLU A 764 -54.01 -30.24 -39.22
N THR A 765 -54.58 -31.07 -38.36
CA THR A 765 -54.60 -32.52 -38.55
C THR A 765 -56.04 -33.04 -38.54
N MET A 766 -56.39 -33.84 -39.55
CA MET A 766 -57.68 -34.50 -39.70
C MET A 766 -57.49 -36.02 -39.62
N GLU A 767 -58.30 -36.70 -38.82
CA GLU A 767 -58.41 -38.15 -38.83
C GLU A 767 -59.52 -38.63 -39.78
N ALA A 768 -59.49 -39.91 -40.18
CA ALA A 768 -60.54 -40.50 -41.02
C ALA A 768 -61.93 -40.50 -40.35
N THR A 769 -61.99 -40.33 -39.02
CA THR A 769 -63.21 -40.19 -38.22
C THR A 769 -63.83 -38.79 -38.31
N GLY A 770 -63.11 -37.80 -38.86
CA GLY A 770 -63.48 -36.39 -38.83
C GLY A 770 -63.05 -35.65 -37.56
N ARG A 771 -62.34 -36.31 -36.63
CA ARG A 771 -61.67 -35.63 -35.50
C ARG A 771 -60.62 -34.68 -36.04
N THR A 772 -60.62 -33.44 -35.57
CA THR A 772 -59.72 -32.39 -36.05
C THR A 772 -58.90 -31.84 -34.89
N THR A 773 -57.60 -31.64 -35.13
CA THR A 773 -56.66 -31.01 -34.20
C THR A 773 -56.06 -29.79 -34.84
N MET A 774 -56.03 -28.69 -34.09
CA MET A 774 -55.40 -27.44 -34.47
C MET A 774 -54.24 -27.18 -33.51
N ALA A 775 -53.02 -27.06 -34.03
CA ALA A 775 -51.81 -26.74 -33.26
C ALA A 775 -51.03 -25.54 -33.83
N LYS A 776 -50.47 -24.72 -32.95
CA LYS A 776 -49.53 -23.64 -33.28
C LYS A 776 -48.68 -23.30 -32.06
N GLY A 777 -47.39 -23.04 -32.24
CA GLY A 777 -46.50 -22.52 -31.18
C GLY A 777 -46.46 -23.38 -29.90
N GLY A 778 -46.58 -24.70 -30.02
CA GLY A 778 -46.58 -25.63 -28.88
C GLY A 778 -47.93 -25.85 -28.19
N HIS A 779 -48.98 -25.09 -28.53
CA HIS A 779 -50.34 -25.33 -28.03
C HIS A 779 -51.19 -26.07 -29.06
N SER A 780 -52.10 -26.94 -28.61
CA SER A 780 -53.00 -27.69 -29.48
C SER A 780 -54.36 -27.94 -28.85
N VAL A 781 -55.42 -27.88 -29.65
CA VAL A 781 -56.78 -28.25 -29.27
C VAL A 781 -57.36 -29.24 -30.27
N SER A 782 -58.19 -30.17 -29.79
CA SER A 782 -58.87 -31.16 -30.63
C SER A 782 -60.36 -31.19 -30.36
N LYS A 783 -61.15 -31.48 -31.40
CA LYS A 783 -62.60 -31.68 -31.34
C LYS A 783 -63.03 -32.90 -32.13
N GLU A 784 -64.02 -33.61 -31.60
CA GLU A 784 -64.67 -34.72 -32.31
C GLU A 784 -65.69 -34.18 -33.29
N LEU A 785 -65.93 -34.90 -34.40
CA LEU A 785 -66.86 -34.49 -35.46
C LEU A 785 -68.27 -34.13 -34.95
N ASN A 786 -68.75 -34.82 -33.92
CA ASN A 786 -70.12 -34.69 -33.41
C ASN A 786 -70.22 -33.89 -32.11
N ASP A 787 -69.13 -33.28 -31.65
CA ASP A 787 -69.17 -32.36 -30.52
C ASP A 787 -70.18 -31.22 -30.79
N PRO A 788 -70.85 -30.68 -29.76
CA PRO A 788 -71.72 -29.53 -29.96
C PRO A 788 -70.96 -28.36 -30.57
N SER A 789 -71.62 -27.61 -31.47
CA SER A 789 -71.05 -26.38 -32.02
C SER A 789 -70.68 -25.42 -30.90
N SER A 790 -69.47 -24.87 -30.96
CA SER A 790 -68.93 -23.94 -29.99
C SER A 790 -68.19 -22.81 -30.70
N ASN A 791 -68.23 -21.63 -30.09
CA ASN A 791 -67.45 -20.47 -30.53
C ASN A 791 -66.36 -20.16 -29.50
N PHE A 792 -65.48 -19.22 -29.86
CA PHE A 792 -64.48 -18.67 -28.95
C PHE A 792 -65.11 -17.97 -27.76
#